data_AF-A0A9P1BJ96-F1
#
_entry.id   AF-A0A9P1BJ96-F1
#
_cell.length_a   1.000
_cell.length_b   1.000
_cell.length_c   1.000
_cell.angle_alpha   90.00
_cell.angle_beta   90.00
_cell.angle_gamma   90.00
#
_symmetry.space_group_name_H-M   'P 1'
#
loop_
_entity.id
_entity.type
_entity.pdbx_description
1 polymer ?
#
loop_
_entity_poly.entity_id
_entity_poly.type
_entity_poly.pdbx_seq_one_letter_code
_entity_poly.pdbx_strand_id
1 'polypeptide(L)'
;MAAAQDVLGPPPVMDSFFDDHIADYGPHPPEWVGLSPDHELEPVDLTTTRHVVLGRREDFPGHLAADTYAFDPIPRADLERLRRRANTMAMVLGDQVIADVAARVWVFSDADSDRLGNRVADDQLSNAVTIGARGLVDVGDKVEAIEEIDESAVSGYKDSKRAGHGDLRTIGHHEDSQKRRYIPFADAVALFRDTKFTDWGFSGPRAAKEFLNAINEGAAADLTGYHLQWLKHSGVNTHTAAAHEHKNLIEMLRLAICRDQLDVTNIMAFELVVRRLVQIELAVARSPSSPDYQNLDILMESTITDGGSAATKQLDNWLTERLKERANIQKQSRLAREEASHASRGSKDKGEEGKGWKKKKKSSNAAGGQVDHSGGQHIAKYRTHGDPFPLPPAWVERGLDDSGIVFPQRGRWAAHALNCLALQDPNSDFDHLLSGLEPNSTQKLVASHIQESLHLAGEPPGGLDGASALNEPCSSKDLYQEEPKNLAAYDFKKVKVLHSKLYPKSLESVLPQHAASLVKRAATMIEKSAKQVAEDGPCRIKPYWDPALRRSPKALKKLMVTLANQGLITFRTKVKEKIGIFFVKKKTPKWIRMVIDARRVNAMHQSPPCTRLATPRSYLDLQLQEGQGGEPAAYGIEADVNDCFYNFFSETVASWFGIDCPLTVAEWEQFLILLLGGSPGLCMRFETDKLVEKAFHDLNIPLTWSSNDPSPVFETVGICLDFKQCIAYNKSRRLWRAFLAGRELLRRNVVSVKLLEIWLGHMTSIFMLAPHGLSCFFHIYKFVTLHRGKRAKMWKTVRAEIRLALGVMWLTRTSIKFNPIHQLDAGDSSSNAFALLTTWATTAELKDTCKWREAWRFRPFPESLIDAADNGREEVLRVLRTLCPEVPGEAVPDNELKPAAPFGAGLLGQYADWIVHSKDPTSWLRTSAVRSQLRATRQKRVEVDVPALVRPIDPRLVQMAYGQSRQFARAVKSEMRKPVAKDVMEAVPRLDCAGGEAGAQCPTSDR
;
A
#
# COMPACT_ATOMS: atom_id res chain seq x y z
N MET A 1 18.34 -32.86 42.00
CA MET A 1 17.11 -33.14 41.22
C MET A 1 15.93 -32.46 41.90
N ALA A 2 14.90 -32.07 41.14
CA ALA A 2 13.66 -31.49 41.68
C ALA A 2 12.42 -31.93 40.91
N ALA A 3 11.26 -31.96 41.57
CA ALA A 3 9.97 -32.39 41.02
C ALA A 3 8.88 -31.29 41.15
N ALA A 4 7.78 -31.44 40.41
CA ALA A 4 6.65 -30.50 40.37
C ALA A 4 5.29 -31.23 40.47
N GLN A 5 4.21 -30.54 40.83
CA GLN A 5 2.85 -31.08 40.87
C GLN A 5 1.87 -30.13 40.15
N ASP A 6 0.98 -30.67 39.31
CA ASP A 6 0.32 -29.91 38.23
C ASP A 6 -1.20 -29.70 38.43
N VAL A 7 -1.74 -28.56 37.98
CA VAL A 7 -3.19 -28.24 38.05
C VAL A 7 -3.69 -27.51 36.78
N LEU A 8 -4.13 -28.32 35.80
CA LEU A 8 -5.21 -28.05 34.83
C LEU A 8 -5.24 -26.69 34.08
N GLY A 9 -4.63 -26.64 32.89
CA GLY A 9 -4.94 -25.64 31.86
C GLY A 9 -4.26 -25.93 30.50
N PRO A 10 -4.92 -25.71 29.33
CA PRO A 10 -4.32 -25.99 28.02
C PRO A 10 -3.41 -24.85 27.51
N PRO A 11 -2.23 -25.15 26.92
CA PRO A 11 -1.21 -24.14 26.62
C PRO A 11 -1.19 -23.64 25.15
N PRO A 12 -0.75 -22.38 24.92
CA PRO A 12 -0.21 -21.92 23.64
C PRO A 12 1.31 -21.70 23.69
N VAL A 13 2.03 -22.49 22.87
CA VAL A 13 3.40 -22.32 22.33
C VAL A 13 4.35 -21.31 23.02
N MET A 14 5.23 -21.83 23.88
CA MET A 14 6.66 -21.51 23.89
C MET A 14 7.40 -22.59 24.68
N ASP A 15 8.30 -23.33 24.01
CA ASP A 15 8.96 -24.50 24.59
C ASP A 15 10.05 -24.08 25.59
N SER A 16 9.89 -24.49 26.85
CA SER A 16 10.83 -24.26 27.93
C SER A 16 10.82 -25.46 28.88
N PHE A 17 11.91 -26.23 28.84
CA PHE A 17 12.30 -27.41 29.62
C PHE A 17 11.50 -27.85 30.87
N PHE A 18 11.53 -29.17 31.10
CA PHE A 18 10.82 -29.90 32.16
C PHE A 18 9.30 -29.85 32.06
N ASP A 19 8.79 -30.41 30.95
CA ASP A 19 7.42 -30.91 30.84
C ASP A 19 7.42 -32.40 30.43
N ASP A 20 6.37 -33.10 30.85
CA ASP A 20 5.87 -34.35 30.25
C ASP A 20 6.57 -35.72 30.56
N HIS A 21 6.51 -36.09 31.84
CA HIS A 21 6.38 -37.48 32.35
C HIS A 21 7.48 -38.52 32.07
N ILE A 22 8.24 -38.78 33.12
CA ILE A 22 8.55 -40.14 33.59
C ILE A 22 7.26 -40.71 34.25
N ALA A 23 6.99 -42.00 34.10
CA ALA A 23 5.72 -42.61 34.53
C ALA A 23 5.64 -42.81 36.07
N ASP A 24 4.47 -42.49 36.64
CA ASP A 24 4.12 -42.70 38.06
C ASP A 24 3.40 -44.05 38.22
N TYR A 25 3.82 -44.86 39.21
CA TYR A 25 3.30 -46.20 39.47
C TYR A 25 2.74 -46.32 40.89
N GLY A 26 1.43 -46.57 41.00
CA GLY A 26 0.80 -47.07 42.22
C GLY A 26 0.51 -48.57 42.14
N PRO A 27 0.53 -49.32 43.26
CA PRO A 27 0.50 -48.84 44.65
C PRO A 27 1.72 -49.24 45.51
N HIS A 28 2.95 -49.22 44.98
CA HIS A 28 4.18 -49.44 45.75
C HIS A 28 5.27 -48.40 45.41
N PRO A 29 5.83 -47.67 46.39
CA PRO A 29 6.88 -46.67 46.17
C PRO A 29 8.30 -47.28 46.18
N PRO A 30 9.34 -46.64 45.57
CA PRO A 30 9.31 -45.44 44.71
C PRO A 30 10.39 -45.43 43.59
N GLU A 31 10.41 -46.40 42.68
CA GLU A 31 11.35 -46.39 41.55
C GLU A 31 10.84 -45.55 40.37
N TRP A 32 11.65 -44.59 39.91
CA TRP A 32 11.40 -43.74 38.73
C TRP A 32 12.40 -44.06 37.62
N VAL A 33 12.08 -43.79 36.35
CA VAL A 33 13.06 -43.95 35.23
C VAL A 33 13.61 -42.57 34.84
N GLY A 34 14.71 -42.16 35.48
CA GLY A 34 15.42 -40.91 35.19
C GLY A 34 16.10 -40.89 33.82
N LEU A 35 16.48 -39.68 33.40
CA LEU A 35 17.32 -39.42 32.23
C LEU A 35 18.65 -38.82 32.71
N SER A 36 19.77 -39.43 32.35
CA SER A 36 21.11 -38.96 32.67
C SER A 36 21.54 -37.80 31.73
N PRO A 37 22.55 -36.98 32.10
CA PRO A 37 23.11 -35.93 31.24
C PRO A 37 23.50 -36.40 29.83
N ASP A 38 23.93 -37.65 29.68
CA ASP A 38 24.33 -38.26 28.41
C ASP A 38 23.15 -38.84 27.59
N HIS A 39 21.91 -38.54 28.01
CA HIS A 39 20.64 -39.05 27.44
C HIS A 39 20.43 -40.57 27.58
N GLU A 40 21.04 -41.20 28.58
CA GLU A 40 20.75 -42.58 28.97
C GLU A 40 19.59 -42.65 29.98
N LEU A 41 18.90 -43.78 30.06
CA LEU A 41 17.75 -43.96 30.95
C LEU A 41 18.14 -44.90 32.10
N GLU A 42 17.88 -44.46 33.34
CA GLU A 42 18.36 -45.11 34.57
C GLU A 42 17.25 -45.20 35.63
N PRO A 43 17.18 -46.27 36.45
CA PRO A 43 16.27 -46.32 37.58
C PRO A 43 16.77 -45.43 38.72
N VAL A 44 15.89 -44.58 39.26
CA VAL A 44 16.18 -43.59 40.31
C VAL A 44 15.19 -43.75 41.46
N ASP A 45 15.69 -44.13 42.64
CA ASP A 45 14.93 -44.11 43.90
C ASP A 45 14.94 -42.68 44.48
N LEU A 46 13.75 -42.08 44.57
CA LEU A 46 13.58 -40.72 45.12
C LEU A 46 13.45 -40.68 46.65
N THR A 47 13.37 -41.82 47.35
CA THR A 47 13.44 -41.90 48.82
C THR A 47 14.85 -42.05 49.36
N THR A 48 15.77 -42.69 48.65
CA THR A 48 17.21 -42.68 49.01
C THR A 48 17.89 -41.35 48.66
N THR A 49 17.34 -40.60 47.70
CA THR A 49 18.00 -39.45 47.07
C THR A 49 17.39 -38.12 47.52
N ARG A 50 18.19 -37.26 48.16
CA ARG A 50 17.73 -35.92 48.60
C ARG A 50 17.41 -35.03 47.40
N HIS A 51 16.13 -34.77 47.19
CA HIS A 51 15.60 -33.93 46.13
C HIS A 51 15.02 -32.60 46.67
N VAL A 52 14.73 -31.69 45.75
CA VAL A 52 14.01 -30.42 45.98
C VAL A 52 12.65 -30.51 45.26
N VAL A 53 11.77 -29.53 45.43
CA VAL A 53 10.52 -29.40 44.67
C VAL A 53 10.49 -27.98 44.09
N LEU A 54 10.11 -27.86 42.82
CA LEU A 54 10.04 -26.60 42.07
C LEU A 54 8.73 -26.51 41.28
N GLY A 55 8.21 -25.30 41.10
CA GLY A 55 7.09 -25.01 40.23
C GLY A 55 7.43 -25.11 38.73
N ARG A 56 6.39 -25.27 37.91
CA ARG A 56 6.50 -25.26 36.45
C ARG A 56 6.97 -23.88 35.98
N ARG A 57 8.17 -23.80 35.38
CA ARG A 57 8.92 -22.56 35.08
C ARG A 57 9.38 -21.74 36.31
N GLU A 58 9.61 -22.37 37.46
CA GLU A 58 10.31 -21.72 38.58
C GLU A 58 11.83 -21.78 38.39
N ASP A 59 12.54 -20.69 38.73
CA ASP A 59 14.00 -20.61 38.62
C ASP A 59 14.69 -21.57 39.61
N PHE A 60 15.82 -22.15 39.21
CA PHE A 60 16.63 -22.97 40.12
C PHE A 60 17.09 -22.15 41.33
N PRO A 61 16.97 -22.67 42.57
CA PRO A 61 17.38 -21.95 43.77
C PRO A 61 18.86 -21.56 43.67
N GLY A 62 19.18 -20.28 43.91
CA GLY A 62 20.53 -19.74 43.66
C GLY A 62 21.68 -20.39 44.44
N HIS A 63 21.38 -21.21 45.46
CA HIS A 63 22.36 -22.01 46.20
C HIS A 63 22.60 -23.42 45.60
N LEU A 64 21.88 -23.78 44.54
CA LEU A 64 22.02 -25.04 43.77
C LEU A 64 22.33 -24.78 42.30
N ALA A 65 22.14 -23.56 41.81
CA ALA A 65 22.35 -23.19 40.40
C ALA A 65 23.80 -23.41 39.89
N ALA A 66 24.79 -23.45 40.78
CA ALA A 66 26.17 -23.80 40.45
C ALA A 66 26.42 -25.32 40.34
N ASP A 67 25.61 -26.13 41.04
CA ASP A 67 25.74 -27.59 41.13
C ASP A 67 24.67 -28.34 40.30
N THR A 68 23.90 -27.60 39.49
CA THR A 68 22.79 -28.14 38.69
C THR A 68 23.16 -28.21 37.21
N TYR A 69 23.20 -29.42 36.66
CA TYR A 69 23.25 -29.62 35.21
C TYR A 69 21.87 -29.34 34.60
N ALA A 70 21.83 -28.51 33.56
CA ALA A 70 20.67 -28.30 32.72
C ALA A 70 20.93 -28.91 31.33
N PHE A 71 19.93 -29.62 30.78
CA PHE A 71 20.03 -30.24 29.47
C PHE A 71 20.16 -29.21 28.34
N ASP A 72 20.96 -29.54 27.33
CA ASP A 72 20.96 -28.84 26.04
C ASP A 72 19.60 -29.04 25.30
N PRO A 73 19.23 -28.18 24.33
CA PRO A 73 17.97 -28.26 23.59
C PRO A 73 17.71 -29.59 22.85
N ILE A 74 17.12 -30.56 23.56
CA ILE A 74 16.71 -31.86 23.00
C ILE A 74 15.66 -31.63 21.89
N PRO A 75 15.92 -32.07 20.65
CA PRO A 75 14.93 -31.97 19.58
C PRO A 75 13.67 -32.77 19.91
N ARG A 76 12.50 -32.23 19.57
CA ARG A 76 11.19 -32.83 19.88
C ARG A 76 11.05 -34.30 19.46
N ALA A 77 11.66 -34.69 18.33
CA ALA A 77 11.66 -36.07 17.87
C ALA A 77 12.47 -37.03 18.78
N ASP A 78 13.60 -36.57 19.31
CA ASP A 78 14.44 -37.34 20.23
C ASP A 78 13.82 -37.39 21.62
N LEU A 79 13.16 -36.32 22.07
CA LEU A 79 12.35 -36.31 23.29
C LEU A 79 11.21 -37.34 23.23
N GLU A 80 10.48 -37.41 22.10
CA GLU A 80 9.47 -38.46 21.89
C GLU A 80 10.07 -39.87 21.84
N ARG A 81 11.28 -40.04 21.30
CA ARG A 81 12.00 -41.33 21.28
C ARG A 81 12.42 -41.77 22.69
N LEU A 82 12.95 -40.85 23.49
CA LEU A 82 13.34 -41.09 24.88
C LEU A 82 12.13 -41.43 25.74
N ARG A 83 11.01 -40.70 25.61
CA ARG A 83 9.77 -40.97 26.34
C ARG A 83 9.19 -42.36 26.03
N ARG A 84 9.29 -42.83 24.78
CA ARG A 84 8.92 -44.21 24.40
C ARG A 84 9.85 -45.24 25.06
N ARG A 85 11.17 -45.04 25.02
CA ARG A 85 12.15 -45.93 25.70
C ARG A 85 11.90 -45.98 27.22
N ALA A 86 11.60 -44.84 27.85
CA ALA A 86 11.31 -44.75 29.27
C ALA A 86 10.04 -45.54 29.65
N ASN A 87 8.96 -45.38 28.87
CA ASN A 87 7.74 -46.19 29.06
C ASN A 87 8.01 -47.69 28.89
N THR A 88 8.77 -48.10 27.86
CA THR A 88 9.12 -49.52 27.67
C THR A 88 9.93 -50.07 28.84
N MET A 89 10.93 -49.32 29.32
CA MET A 89 11.75 -49.70 30.47
C MET A 89 10.91 -49.81 31.75
N ALA A 90 10.01 -48.87 31.98
CA ALA A 90 9.12 -48.88 33.14
C ALA A 90 8.10 -50.04 33.08
N MET A 91 7.58 -50.41 31.90
CA MET A 91 6.72 -51.59 31.74
C MET A 91 7.46 -52.91 32.02
N VAL A 92 8.74 -53.00 31.65
CA VAL A 92 9.60 -54.16 31.95
C VAL A 92 9.93 -54.25 33.45
N LEU A 93 10.16 -53.11 34.11
CA LEU A 93 10.38 -53.07 35.57
C LEU A 93 9.09 -53.34 36.37
N GLY A 94 7.93 -52.94 35.85
CA GLY A 94 6.61 -53.10 36.48
C GLY A 94 5.92 -54.45 36.27
N ASP A 95 6.59 -55.42 35.62
CA ASP A 95 6.10 -56.78 35.34
C ASP A 95 4.69 -56.84 34.70
N GLN A 96 4.37 -55.86 33.83
CA GLN A 96 3.08 -55.80 33.14
C GLN A 96 3.14 -56.42 31.74
N VAL A 97 2.00 -56.95 31.29
CA VAL A 97 1.86 -57.55 29.96
C VAL A 97 2.23 -56.52 28.88
N ILE A 98 3.20 -56.89 28.03
CA ILE A 98 3.67 -56.07 26.92
C ILE A 98 2.49 -55.83 25.95
N ALA A 99 1.98 -54.60 25.92
CA ALA A 99 1.13 -54.14 24.82
C ALA A 99 2.01 -53.96 23.58
N ASP A 100 1.58 -54.44 22.41
CA ASP A 100 2.37 -54.52 21.18
C ASP A 100 3.07 -53.20 20.81
N VAL A 101 4.35 -53.09 21.18
CA VAL A 101 5.26 -52.06 20.67
C VAL A 101 5.67 -52.50 19.27
N ALA A 102 4.93 -52.02 18.26
CA ALA A 102 5.18 -52.36 16.86
C ALA A 102 6.66 -52.15 16.50
N ALA A 103 7.34 -53.24 16.14
CA ALA A 103 8.73 -53.19 15.72
C ALA A 103 8.89 -52.29 14.49
N ARG A 104 10.02 -51.60 14.39
CA ARG A 104 10.32 -50.67 13.30
C ARG A 104 11.46 -51.18 12.44
N VAL A 105 11.30 -51.03 11.13
CA VAL A 105 12.18 -51.60 10.13
C VAL A 105 12.48 -50.54 9.07
N TRP A 106 13.75 -50.45 8.69
CA TRP A 106 14.18 -49.58 7.59
C TRP A 106 13.91 -50.24 6.24
N VAL A 107 13.29 -49.51 5.33
CA VAL A 107 13.01 -49.95 3.96
C VAL A 107 13.52 -48.96 2.93
N PHE A 108 13.86 -49.44 1.73
CA PHE A 108 14.12 -48.57 0.59
C PHE A 108 12.86 -47.79 0.22
N SER A 109 12.98 -46.46 0.17
CA SER A 109 11.85 -45.52 0.06
C SER A 109 11.82 -44.72 -1.24
N ASP A 110 12.86 -44.84 -2.07
CA ASP A 110 12.95 -44.30 -3.42
C ASP A 110 11.93 -44.98 -4.36
N ALA A 111 11.06 -44.18 -4.97
CA ALA A 111 9.95 -44.67 -5.78
C ALA A 111 10.39 -45.29 -7.12
N ASP A 112 11.52 -44.84 -7.67
CA ASP A 112 12.06 -45.30 -8.96
C ASP A 112 13.08 -46.44 -8.80
N SER A 113 13.37 -46.89 -7.57
CA SER A 113 14.21 -48.06 -7.31
C SER A 113 13.43 -49.37 -7.39
N ASP A 114 14.02 -50.37 -8.05
CA ASP A 114 13.55 -51.77 -8.02
C ASP A 114 13.45 -52.31 -6.57
N ARG A 115 14.27 -51.76 -5.66
CA ARG A 115 14.33 -52.14 -4.25
C ARG A 115 13.18 -51.58 -3.40
N LEU A 116 12.35 -50.66 -3.91
CA LEU A 116 11.29 -49.98 -3.14
C LEU A 116 10.49 -50.96 -2.25
N GLY A 117 10.41 -50.66 -0.95
CA GLY A 117 9.70 -51.47 0.05
C GLY A 117 10.39 -52.76 0.50
N ASN A 118 11.54 -53.11 -0.07
CA ASN A 118 12.39 -54.16 0.49
C ASN A 118 13.05 -53.63 1.78
N ARG A 119 13.32 -54.53 2.74
CA ARG A 119 14.08 -54.21 3.94
C ARG A 119 15.52 -53.84 3.59
N VAL A 120 16.06 -52.83 4.25
CA VAL A 120 17.51 -52.54 4.26
C VAL A 120 18.17 -53.59 5.15
N ALA A 121 19.32 -54.14 4.73
CA ALA A 121 20.09 -55.06 5.56
C ALA A 121 20.98 -54.31 6.56
N ASP A 122 21.25 -54.89 7.73
CA ASP A 122 21.91 -54.19 8.85
C ASP A 122 23.34 -53.73 8.51
N ASP A 123 24.05 -54.47 7.65
CA ASP A 123 25.35 -54.10 7.11
C ASP A 123 25.28 -52.84 6.23
N GLN A 124 24.23 -52.70 5.43
CA GLN A 124 23.97 -51.50 4.64
C GLN A 124 23.54 -50.33 5.54
N LEU A 125 22.64 -50.57 6.51
CA LEU A 125 22.15 -49.55 7.43
C LEU A 125 23.27 -48.92 8.27
N SER A 126 24.31 -49.70 8.61
CA SER A 126 25.50 -49.20 9.33
C SER A 126 26.29 -48.10 8.59
N ASN A 127 26.14 -48.01 7.27
CA ASN A 127 26.75 -46.98 6.42
C ASN A 127 25.76 -45.87 5.99
N ALA A 128 24.54 -45.86 6.53
CA ALA A 128 23.51 -44.89 6.16
C ALA A 128 23.61 -43.57 6.94
N VAL A 129 23.34 -42.46 6.26
CA VAL A 129 23.20 -41.13 6.87
C VAL A 129 21.72 -40.85 7.15
N THR A 130 21.31 -40.96 8.41
CA THR A 130 19.91 -40.81 8.86
C THR A 130 19.64 -39.47 9.53
N ILE A 131 18.46 -38.89 9.26
CA ILE A 131 17.91 -37.70 9.94
C ILE A 131 16.45 -38.03 10.32
N GLY A 132 16.22 -38.36 11.60
CA GLY A 132 14.93 -38.89 12.06
C GLY A 132 14.58 -40.20 11.36
N ALA A 133 13.31 -40.38 11.00
CA ALA A 133 12.79 -41.59 10.34
C ALA A 133 13.16 -41.72 8.84
N ARG A 134 14.17 -41.00 8.33
CA ARG A 134 14.62 -41.03 6.93
C ARG A 134 16.14 -41.02 6.84
N GLY A 135 16.68 -41.55 5.74
CA GLY A 135 18.11 -41.52 5.48
C GLY A 135 18.49 -41.79 4.04
N LEU A 136 19.79 -41.78 3.78
CA LEU A 136 20.43 -42.15 2.53
C LEU A 136 21.45 -43.27 2.80
N VAL A 137 21.49 -44.29 1.96
CA VAL A 137 22.44 -45.42 2.07
C VAL A 137 23.13 -45.65 0.73
N ASP A 138 24.42 -45.96 0.75
CA ASP A 138 25.19 -46.23 -0.48
C ASP A 138 25.18 -47.73 -0.80
N VAL A 139 24.78 -48.10 -2.02
CA VAL A 139 24.54 -49.48 -2.46
C VAL A 139 25.21 -49.72 -3.81
N GLY A 140 26.54 -49.79 -3.80
CA GLY A 140 27.38 -49.96 -4.98
C GLY A 140 27.80 -48.60 -5.54
N ASP A 141 27.42 -48.30 -6.79
CA ASP A 141 27.66 -47.00 -7.44
C ASP A 141 26.47 -46.03 -7.29
N LYS A 142 25.60 -46.22 -6.29
CA LYS A 142 24.35 -45.48 -6.12
C LYS A 142 23.97 -45.27 -4.66
N VAL A 143 23.70 -44.02 -4.32
CA VAL A 143 23.02 -43.62 -3.08
C VAL A 143 21.50 -43.78 -3.28
N GLU A 144 20.87 -44.64 -2.49
CA GLU A 144 19.42 -44.86 -2.46
C GLU A 144 18.80 -44.28 -1.17
N ALA A 145 17.54 -43.83 -1.25
CA ALA A 145 16.81 -43.29 -0.10
C ALA A 145 16.13 -44.38 0.74
N ILE A 146 16.12 -44.21 2.07
CA ILE A 146 15.52 -45.15 3.04
C ILE A 146 14.60 -44.43 4.03
N GLU A 147 13.60 -45.14 4.55
CA GLU A 147 12.61 -44.62 5.52
C GLU A 147 12.30 -45.69 6.58
N GLU A 148 12.13 -45.27 7.83
CA GLU A 148 11.77 -46.14 8.96
C GLU A 148 10.25 -46.26 9.07
N ILE A 149 9.72 -47.48 9.04
CA ILE A 149 8.29 -47.76 9.15
C ILE A 149 8.00 -48.86 10.18
N ASP A 150 6.76 -48.87 10.68
CA ASP A 150 6.26 -49.94 11.54
C ASP A 150 6.13 -51.25 10.73
N GLU A 151 6.54 -52.39 11.28
CA GLU A 151 6.71 -53.66 10.56
C GLU A 151 5.42 -54.18 9.90
N SER A 152 4.27 -53.90 10.53
CA SER A 152 2.94 -54.19 10.00
C SER A 152 2.62 -53.46 8.69
N ALA A 153 3.27 -52.33 8.40
CA ALA A 153 3.06 -51.55 7.19
C ALA A 153 3.91 -52.01 6.00
N VAL A 154 4.98 -52.79 6.22
CA VAL A 154 5.97 -53.18 5.19
C VAL A 154 5.30 -53.85 3.98
N SER A 155 4.32 -54.73 4.22
CA SER A 155 3.60 -55.47 3.16
C SER A 155 2.77 -54.56 2.22
N GLY A 156 2.25 -53.43 2.73
CA GLY A 156 1.51 -52.44 1.96
C GLY A 156 2.34 -51.21 1.54
N TYR A 157 3.59 -51.11 1.99
CA TYR A 157 4.42 -49.92 1.76
C TYR A 157 4.77 -49.72 0.28
N LYS A 158 5.11 -50.78 -0.45
CA LYS A 158 5.48 -50.70 -1.88
C LYS A 158 4.35 -50.11 -2.72
N ASP A 159 3.11 -50.53 -2.49
CA ASP A 159 1.94 -50.05 -3.22
C ASP A 159 1.50 -48.65 -2.75
N SER A 160 1.50 -48.39 -1.44
CA SER A 160 1.16 -47.07 -0.90
C SER A 160 2.18 -45.98 -1.24
N LYS A 161 3.47 -46.32 -1.44
CA LYS A 161 4.48 -45.39 -1.98
C LYS A 161 4.38 -45.18 -3.49
N ARG A 162 4.12 -46.24 -4.28
CA ARG A 162 3.82 -46.10 -5.72
C ARG A 162 2.54 -45.29 -5.97
N ALA A 163 1.57 -45.36 -5.06
CA ALA A 163 0.45 -44.42 -5.02
C ALA A 163 0.88 -43.02 -4.54
N GLY A 164 1.63 -42.92 -3.44
CA GLY A 164 1.84 -41.69 -2.68
C GLY A 164 2.96 -40.74 -3.14
N HIS A 165 3.89 -41.16 -4.01
CA HIS A 165 4.94 -40.28 -4.57
C HIS A 165 4.80 -39.98 -6.07
N GLY A 166 3.73 -40.41 -6.71
CA GLY A 166 3.28 -39.73 -7.93
C GLY A 166 2.80 -38.32 -7.58
N ASP A 167 3.27 -37.30 -8.30
CA ASP A 167 2.66 -35.97 -8.27
C ASP A 167 1.17 -36.13 -8.63
N LEU A 168 0.26 -35.68 -7.75
CA LEU A 168 -1.20 -35.82 -7.92
C LEU A 168 -1.73 -35.21 -9.22
N ARG A 169 -0.92 -34.36 -9.87
CA ARG A 169 -1.16 -33.75 -11.18
C ARG A 169 -0.74 -34.64 -12.35
N THR A 170 -0.24 -35.86 -12.12
CA THR A 170 0.32 -36.77 -13.14
C THR A 170 -0.19 -38.19 -12.97
N ILE A 171 -0.27 -38.94 -14.09
CA ILE A 171 -0.67 -40.36 -14.11
C ILE A 171 0.53 -41.33 -14.24
N GLY A 172 1.75 -40.84 -14.02
CA GLY A 172 3.00 -41.59 -14.22
C GLY A 172 3.56 -41.50 -15.65
N HIS A 173 4.67 -42.18 -15.91
CA HIS A 173 5.34 -42.17 -17.21
C HIS A 173 5.00 -43.41 -18.04
N HIS A 174 4.35 -43.21 -19.19
CA HIS A 174 3.93 -44.30 -20.09
C HIS A 174 4.50 -44.10 -21.50
N GLU A 175 4.91 -45.18 -22.16
CA GLU A 175 5.46 -45.16 -23.52
C GLU A 175 4.65 -46.03 -24.48
N ASP A 176 4.55 -45.60 -25.74
CA ASP A 176 4.08 -46.45 -26.83
C ASP A 176 5.11 -47.52 -27.23
N SER A 177 4.70 -48.46 -28.09
CA SER A 177 5.57 -49.50 -28.66
C SER A 177 6.75 -48.96 -29.49
N GLN A 178 6.87 -47.65 -29.67
CA GLN A 178 7.97 -46.96 -30.36
C GLN A 178 8.83 -46.13 -29.38
N LYS A 179 8.70 -46.36 -28.07
CA LYS A 179 9.40 -45.66 -26.98
C LYS A 179 9.19 -44.14 -26.98
N ARG A 180 7.96 -43.71 -27.29
CA ARG A 180 7.56 -42.30 -27.19
C ARG A 180 6.56 -42.13 -26.08
N ARG A 181 6.68 -41.04 -25.31
CA ARG A 181 5.70 -40.68 -24.29
C ARG A 181 4.29 -40.56 -24.90
N TYR A 182 3.43 -41.52 -24.56
CA TYR A 182 2.06 -41.60 -25.03
C TYR A 182 1.24 -42.52 -24.12
N ILE A 183 -0.04 -42.22 -23.97
CA ILE A 183 -1.04 -43.13 -23.40
C ILE A 183 -2.39 -42.91 -24.13
N PRO A 184 -3.17 -43.97 -24.43
CA PRO A 184 -4.52 -43.82 -24.95
C PRO A 184 -5.47 -43.14 -23.95
N PHE A 185 -6.49 -42.46 -24.46
CA PHE A 185 -7.41 -41.66 -23.61
C PHE A 185 -8.15 -42.52 -22.57
N ALA A 186 -8.72 -43.66 -22.97
CA ALA A 186 -9.46 -44.53 -22.07
C ALA A 186 -8.60 -45.10 -20.92
N ASP A 187 -7.37 -45.53 -21.25
CA ASP A 187 -6.40 -46.04 -20.27
C ASP A 187 -5.98 -44.95 -19.28
N ALA A 188 -5.82 -43.71 -19.76
CA ALA A 188 -5.51 -42.55 -18.91
C ALA A 188 -6.67 -42.19 -17.97
N VAL A 189 -7.92 -42.23 -18.44
CA VAL A 189 -9.12 -41.95 -17.60
C VAL A 189 -9.23 -42.97 -16.45
N ALA A 190 -8.89 -44.23 -16.69
CA ALA A 190 -8.86 -45.27 -15.66
C ALA A 190 -7.83 -45.00 -14.53
N LEU A 191 -6.83 -44.16 -14.77
CA LEU A 191 -5.78 -43.80 -13.80
C LEU A 191 -6.09 -42.54 -12.97
N PHE A 192 -7.12 -41.75 -13.32
CA PHE A 192 -7.41 -40.46 -12.66
C PHE A 192 -7.95 -40.60 -11.23
N ARG A 193 -7.35 -39.85 -10.29
CA ARG A 193 -7.56 -39.95 -8.85
C ARG A 193 -8.35 -38.75 -8.33
N ASP A 194 -9.58 -38.95 -7.87
CA ASP A 194 -10.42 -37.85 -7.36
C ASP A 194 -10.01 -37.47 -5.92
N THR A 195 -8.93 -36.68 -5.81
CA THR A 195 -8.34 -36.32 -4.51
C THR A 195 -9.03 -35.08 -3.94
N LYS A 196 -9.55 -35.14 -2.71
CA LYS A 196 -10.21 -33.99 -2.07
C LYS A 196 -9.18 -32.97 -1.56
N PHE A 197 -9.18 -31.79 -2.15
CA PHE A 197 -8.39 -30.63 -1.72
C PHE A 197 -9.20 -29.74 -0.78
N THR A 198 -8.57 -29.22 0.28
CA THR A 198 -9.20 -28.29 1.25
C THR A 198 -9.25 -26.84 0.76
N ASP A 199 -8.47 -26.52 -0.27
CA ASP A 199 -8.20 -25.20 -0.82
C ASP A 199 -8.68 -25.02 -2.28
N TRP A 200 -9.50 -25.95 -2.79
CA TRP A 200 -9.98 -25.94 -4.18
C TRP A 200 -10.72 -24.65 -4.52
N GLY A 201 -10.18 -23.84 -5.44
CA GLY A 201 -10.65 -22.48 -5.69
C GLY A 201 -12.01 -22.34 -6.40
N PHE A 202 -12.59 -23.42 -6.92
CA PHE A 202 -13.87 -23.41 -7.64
C PHE A 202 -15.07 -23.74 -6.76
N SER A 203 -16.20 -23.12 -7.10
CA SER A 203 -17.49 -23.35 -6.46
C SER A 203 -18.27 -24.47 -7.15
N GLY A 204 -19.13 -25.17 -6.41
CA GLY A 204 -19.91 -26.29 -6.93
C GLY A 204 -19.11 -27.60 -7.08
N PRO A 205 -19.67 -28.63 -7.73
CA PRO A 205 -18.99 -29.89 -7.97
C PRO A 205 -17.79 -29.74 -8.93
N ARG A 206 -16.86 -30.69 -8.90
CA ARG A 206 -15.73 -30.77 -9.84
C ARG A 206 -16.21 -31.30 -11.18
N ALA A 207 -16.10 -30.52 -12.24
CA ALA A 207 -16.60 -30.90 -13.56
C ALA A 207 -15.63 -31.82 -14.33
N ALA A 208 -14.32 -31.70 -14.09
CA ALA A 208 -13.30 -32.36 -14.91
C ALA A 208 -13.45 -33.88 -15.00
N LYS A 209 -13.68 -34.58 -13.87
CA LYS A 209 -13.79 -36.05 -13.88
C LYS A 209 -15.11 -36.55 -14.47
N GLU A 210 -16.22 -35.89 -14.14
CA GLU A 210 -17.56 -36.22 -14.66
C GLU A 210 -17.60 -36.09 -16.19
N PHE A 211 -17.09 -34.97 -16.72
CA PHE A 211 -17.03 -34.70 -18.16
C PHE A 211 -16.17 -35.73 -18.93
N LEU A 212 -14.98 -36.06 -18.41
CA LEU A 212 -14.07 -36.99 -19.08
C LEU A 212 -14.57 -38.44 -19.00
N ASN A 213 -15.23 -38.84 -17.91
CA ASN A 213 -15.94 -40.12 -17.84
C ASN A 213 -17.07 -40.19 -18.88
N ALA A 214 -17.91 -39.16 -18.99
CA ALA A 214 -19.00 -39.12 -19.96
C ALA A 214 -18.51 -39.19 -21.43
N ILE A 215 -17.31 -38.67 -21.73
CA ILE A 215 -16.66 -38.82 -23.04
C ILE A 215 -16.14 -40.25 -23.25
N ASN A 216 -15.57 -40.88 -22.22
CA ASN A 216 -15.05 -42.24 -22.26
C ASN A 216 -16.14 -43.31 -22.38
N GLU A 217 -17.29 -43.09 -21.73
CA GLU A 217 -18.52 -43.89 -21.86
C GLU A 217 -19.27 -43.59 -23.17
N GLY A 218 -18.93 -42.48 -23.84
CA GLY A 218 -19.53 -42.06 -25.11
C GLY A 218 -19.02 -42.84 -26.32
N ALA A 219 -19.83 -42.89 -27.38
CA ALA A 219 -19.61 -43.70 -28.59
C ALA A 219 -18.32 -43.40 -29.39
N ALA A 220 -17.55 -42.37 -29.00
CA ALA A 220 -16.25 -42.04 -29.59
C ALA A 220 -15.04 -42.57 -28.80
N ALA A 221 -15.16 -42.73 -27.47
CA ALA A 221 -14.08 -43.10 -26.53
C ALA A 221 -12.74 -42.32 -26.71
N ASP A 222 -12.78 -41.15 -27.34
CA ASP A 222 -11.64 -40.27 -27.61
C ASP A 222 -12.09 -38.81 -27.69
N LEU A 223 -11.21 -37.89 -27.30
CA LEU A 223 -11.42 -36.45 -27.31
C LEU A 223 -11.58 -35.84 -28.71
N THR A 224 -10.82 -36.29 -29.70
CA THR A 224 -10.95 -35.79 -31.09
C THR A 224 -12.23 -36.30 -31.72
N GLY A 225 -12.56 -37.57 -31.51
CA GLY A 225 -13.85 -38.16 -31.89
C GLY A 225 -15.04 -37.43 -31.25
N TYR A 226 -14.95 -37.12 -29.96
CA TYR A 226 -15.97 -36.35 -29.23
C TYR A 226 -16.23 -34.97 -29.86
N HIS A 227 -15.19 -34.18 -30.14
CA HIS A 227 -15.39 -32.87 -30.78
C HIS A 227 -16.08 -32.98 -32.14
N LEU A 228 -15.72 -33.98 -32.98
CA LEU A 228 -16.37 -34.21 -34.27
C LEU A 228 -17.83 -34.67 -34.11
N GLN A 229 -18.12 -35.48 -33.09
CA GLN A 229 -19.49 -35.87 -32.76
C GLN A 229 -20.32 -34.68 -32.28
N TRP A 230 -19.79 -33.85 -31.37
CA TRP A 230 -20.47 -32.63 -30.91
C TRP A 230 -20.72 -31.64 -32.06
N LEU A 231 -19.73 -31.41 -32.91
CA LEU A 231 -19.83 -30.54 -34.09
C LEU A 231 -20.96 -30.99 -35.04
N LYS A 232 -21.11 -32.31 -35.23
CA LYS A 232 -22.14 -32.91 -36.09
C LYS A 232 -23.56 -32.79 -35.54
N HIS A 233 -23.76 -32.85 -34.22
CA HIS A 233 -25.10 -32.93 -33.61
C HIS A 233 -25.57 -31.63 -32.95
N SER A 234 -24.67 -30.72 -32.56
CA SER A 234 -25.02 -29.43 -31.93
C SER A 234 -25.62 -28.40 -32.90
N GLY A 235 -25.45 -28.60 -34.22
CA GLY A 235 -25.90 -27.65 -35.23
C GLY A 235 -25.08 -26.36 -35.31
N VAL A 236 -23.95 -26.27 -34.59
CA VAL A 236 -23.06 -25.11 -34.63
C VAL A 236 -22.37 -25.01 -36.00
N ASN A 237 -22.26 -23.79 -36.55
CA ASN A 237 -21.51 -23.59 -37.79
C ASN A 237 -20.00 -23.77 -37.52
N THR A 238 -19.36 -24.62 -38.33
CA THR A 238 -17.97 -25.08 -38.20
C THR A 238 -16.92 -23.97 -38.28
N HIS A 239 -17.27 -22.80 -38.82
CA HIS A 239 -16.39 -21.64 -38.95
C HIS A 239 -16.62 -20.59 -37.84
N THR A 240 -17.47 -20.87 -36.84
CA THR A 240 -17.71 -19.96 -35.72
C THR A 240 -16.56 -19.97 -34.72
N ALA A 241 -16.36 -18.84 -34.02
CA ALA A 241 -15.39 -18.75 -32.93
C ALA A 241 -15.62 -19.81 -31.85
N ALA A 242 -16.88 -20.13 -31.52
CA ALA A 242 -17.23 -21.16 -30.54
C ALA A 242 -16.80 -22.57 -30.98
N ALA A 243 -16.98 -22.93 -32.25
CA ALA A 243 -16.52 -24.22 -32.77
C ALA A 243 -14.99 -24.33 -32.79
N HIS A 244 -14.29 -23.25 -33.15
CA HIS A 244 -12.82 -23.18 -33.09
C HIS A 244 -12.28 -23.18 -31.66
N GLU A 245 -12.93 -22.50 -30.72
CA GLU A 245 -12.55 -22.49 -29.30
C GLU A 245 -12.72 -23.87 -28.67
N HIS A 246 -13.89 -24.51 -28.86
CA HIS A 246 -14.13 -25.88 -28.41
C HIS A 246 -13.08 -26.86 -28.96
N LYS A 247 -12.73 -26.77 -30.24
CA LYS A 247 -11.68 -27.62 -30.84
C LYS A 247 -10.33 -27.46 -30.12
N ASN A 248 -9.93 -26.21 -29.85
CA ASN A 248 -8.64 -25.92 -29.23
C ASN A 248 -8.59 -26.35 -27.76
N LEU A 249 -9.68 -26.20 -27.01
CA LEU A 249 -9.77 -26.64 -25.61
C LEU A 249 -9.76 -28.19 -25.49
N ILE A 250 -10.42 -28.89 -26.43
CA ILE A 250 -10.37 -30.36 -26.52
C ILE A 250 -8.96 -30.86 -26.90
N GLU A 251 -8.29 -30.21 -27.86
CA GLU A 251 -6.90 -30.57 -28.22
C GLU A 251 -5.93 -30.31 -27.05
N MET A 252 -6.16 -29.24 -26.28
CA MET A 252 -5.39 -28.95 -25.07
C MET A 252 -5.53 -30.05 -24.01
N LEU A 253 -6.75 -30.55 -23.77
CA LEU A 253 -6.98 -31.72 -22.91
C LEU A 253 -6.31 -32.99 -23.48
N ARG A 254 -6.39 -33.21 -24.79
CA ARG A 254 -5.82 -34.39 -25.45
C ARG A 254 -4.29 -34.41 -25.34
N LEU A 255 -3.62 -33.27 -25.49
CA LEU A 255 -2.17 -33.16 -25.27
C LEU A 255 -1.82 -33.34 -23.78
N ALA A 256 -2.50 -32.63 -22.89
CA ALA A 256 -2.27 -32.71 -21.45
C ALA A 256 -2.38 -34.15 -20.91
N ILE A 257 -3.40 -34.89 -21.33
CA ILE A 257 -3.66 -36.26 -20.89
C ILE A 257 -2.75 -37.25 -21.64
N CYS A 258 -2.78 -37.24 -22.98
CA CYS A 258 -2.20 -38.33 -23.78
C CYS A 258 -0.71 -38.14 -24.10
N ARG A 259 -0.13 -36.95 -23.89
CA ARG A 259 1.30 -36.66 -24.14
C ARG A 259 2.03 -36.15 -22.91
N ASP A 260 1.46 -35.19 -22.19
CA ASP A 260 2.09 -34.65 -20.98
C ASP A 260 1.80 -35.51 -19.73
N GLN A 261 0.86 -36.47 -19.85
CA GLN A 261 0.52 -37.47 -18.84
C GLN A 261 0.09 -36.87 -17.50
N LEU A 262 -0.76 -35.85 -17.60
CA LEU A 262 -1.34 -35.12 -16.49
C LEU A 262 -2.66 -35.74 -16.02
N ASP A 263 -2.81 -35.91 -14.71
CA ASP A 263 -4.13 -36.07 -14.08
C ASP A 263 -4.79 -34.69 -14.04
N VAL A 264 -5.43 -34.34 -15.15
CA VAL A 264 -6.14 -33.06 -15.32
C VAL A 264 -7.27 -32.86 -14.33
N THR A 265 -7.79 -33.92 -13.68
CA THR A 265 -8.86 -33.79 -12.69
C THR A 265 -8.37 -33.06 -11.44
N ASN A 266 -7.10 -33.23 -11.07
CA ASN A 266 -6.46 -32.59 -9.92
C ASN A 266 -5.80 -31.23 -10.22
N ILE A 267 -5.97 -30.69 -11.43
CA ILE A 267 -5.37 -29.43 -11.84
C ILE A 267 -6.45 -28.36 -12.06
N MET A 268 -6.50 -27.34 -11.20
CA MET A 268 -7.45 -26.23 -11.29
C MET A 268 -7.47 -25.52 -12.66
N ALA A 269 -6.34 -25.46 -13.36
CA ALA A 269 -6.27 -24.88 -14.71
C ALA A 269 -7.09 -25.69 -15.74
N PHE A 270 -7.16 -27.02 -15.60
CA PHE A 270 -7.96 -27.87 -16.49
C PHE A 270 -9.42 -28.00 -16.04
N GLU A 271 -9.71 -27.90 -14.74
CA GLU A 271 -11.08 -27.68 -14.25
C GLU A 271 -11.70 -26.41 -14.87
N LEU A 272 -10.92 -25.32 -15.02
CA LEU A 272 -11.36 -24.11 -15.74
C LEU A 272 -11.59 -24.37 -17.24
N VAL A 273 -10.73 -25.15 -17.90
CA VAL A 273 -10.89 -25.54 -19.31
C VAL A 273 -12.15 -26.37 -19.53
N VAL A 274 -12.44 -27.35 -18.66
CA VAL A 274 -13.66 -28.16 -18.74
C VAL A 274 -14.91 -27.32 -18.44
N ARG A 275 -14.86 -26.43 -17.43
CA ARG A 275 -15.97 -25.48 -17.17
C ARG A 275 -16.23 -24.58 -18.38
N ARG A 276 -15.19 -24.12 -19.08
CA ARG A 276 -15.34 -23.33 -20.32
C ARG A 276 -15.92 -24.16 -21.48
N LEU A 277 -15.52 -25.43 -21.63
CA LEU A 277 -16.13 -26.34 -22.60
C LEU A 277 -17.63 -26.50 -22.34
N VAL A 278 -18.02 -26.90 -21.12
CA VAL A 278 -19.43 -27.03 -20.71
C VAL A 278 -20.20 -25.70 -20.90
N GLN A 279 -19.56 -24.56 -20.62
CA GLN A 279 -20.15 -23.23 -20.87
C GLN A 279 -20.44 -22.98 -22.36
N ILE A 280 -19.50 -23.34 -23.26
CA ILE A 280 -19.67 -23.23 -24.71
C ILE A 280 -20.76 -24.19 -25.20
N GLU A 281 -20.74 -25.44 -24.75
CA GLU A 281 -21.71 -26.46 -25.13
C GLU A 281 -23.15 -26.06 -24.74
N LEU A 282 -23.34 -25.55 -23.51
CA LEU A 282 -24.63 -25.03 -23.05
C LEU A 282 -25.07 -23.76 -23.79
N ALA A 283 -24.15 -22.84 -24.09
CA ALA A 283 -24.46 -21.63 -24.87
C ALA A 283 -24.88 -21.97 -26.31
N VAL A 284 -24.21 -22.95 -26.94
CA VAL A 284 -24.55 -23.48 -28.26
C VAL A 284 -25.89 -24.23 -28.22
N ALA A 285 -26.14 -25.07 -27.20
CA ALA A 285 -27.39 -25.81 -27.06
C ALA A 285 -28.63 -24.91 -26.92
N ARG A 286 -28.48 -23.71 -26.35
CA ARG A 286 -29.54 -22.67 -26.33
C ARG A 286 -29.80 -22.04 -27.70
N SER A 287 -28.76 -21.85 -28.51
CA SER A 287 -28.81 -21.10 -29.77
C SER A 287 -27.59 -21.41 -30.66
N PRO A 288 -27.65 -22.44 -31.53
CA PRO A 288 -26.49 -22.88 -32.31
C PRO A 288 -25.97 -21.85 -33.32
N SER A 289 -26.83 -20.94 -33.78
CA SER A 289 -26.49 -19.86 -34.70
C SER A 289 -25.91 -18.61 -34.01
N SER A 290 -26.12 -18.45 -32.71
CA SER A 290 -25.65 -17.31 -31.92
C SER A 290 -25.60 -17.70 -30.43
N PRO A 291 -24.52 -18.35 -29.96
CA PRO A 291 -24.47 -18.97 -28.64
C PRO A 291 -24.75 -17.99 -27.50
N ASP A 292 -25.71 -18.33 -26.63
CA ASP A 292 -26.16 -17.47 -25.54
C ASP A 292 -25.48 -17.82 -24.21
N TYR A 293 -24.61 -16.93 -23.74
CA TYR A 293 -23.86 -17.09 -22.51
C TYR A 293 -24.58 -16.55 -21.26
N GLN A 294 -25.78 -15.96 -21.37
CA GLN A 294 -26.43 -15.27 -20.25
C GLN A 294 -26.63 -16.16 -19.02
N ASN A 295 -26.10 -15.71 -17.87
CA ASN A 295 -26.14 -16.42 -16.59
C ASN A 295 -25.37 -17.77 -16.59
N LEU A 296 -24.55 -18.05 -17.59
CA LEU A 296 -23.62 -19.20 -17.58
C LEU A 296 -22.27 -18.87 -16.94
N ASP A 297 -22.03 -17.60 -16.59
CA ASP A 297 -20.80 -17.14 -15.90
C ASP A 297 -20.64 -17.77 -14.50
N ILE A 298 -21.74 -18.22 -13.90
CA ILE A 298 -21.77 -19.00 -12.64
C ILE A 298 -21.01 -20.33 -12.73
N LEU A 299 -20.82 -20.89 -13.93
CA LEU A 299 -19.99 -22.08 -14.14
C LEU A 299 -18.49 -21.77 -13.97
N MET A 300 -18.11 -20.52 -14.28
CA MET A 300 -16.73 -20.04 -14.41
C MET A 300 -16.22 -19.33 -13.15
N GLU A 301 -16.97 -19.35 -12.03
CA GLU A 301 -16.75 -18.51 -10.83
C GLU A 301 -15.29 -18.36 -10.38
N SER A 302 -14.69 -17.29 -10.89
CA SER A 302 -13.30 -16.89 -10.67
C SER A 302 -13.05 -16.40 -9.24
N THR A 303 -11.78 -16.22 -8.89
CA THR A 303 -11.36 -15.49 -7.68
C THR A 303 -11.70 -13.99 -7.77
N ILE A 304 -12.12 -13.51 -8.95
CA ILE A 304 -12.56 -12.14 -9.20
C ILE A 304 -14.00 -12.16 -9.78
N THR A 305 -14.91 -11.41 -9.18
CA THR A 305 -16.30 -11.24 -9.65
C THR A 305 -16.37 -10.37 -10.92
N ASP A 306 -17.50 -10.40 -11.64
CA ASP A 306 -17.75 -9.53 -12.81
C ASP A 306 -17.63 -8.02 -12.49
N GLY A 307 -17.76 -7.64 -11.22
CA GLY A 307 -17.55 -6.27 -10.75
C GLY A 307 -16.08 -5.84 -10.63
N GLY A 308 -15.15 -6.81 -10.67
CA GLY A 308 -13.72 -6.64 -10.40
C GLY A 308 -13.32 -6.73 -8.92
N SER A 309 -14.14 -7.35 -8.06
CA SER A 309 -13.82 -7.57 -6.64
C SER A 309 -13.32 -9.00 -6.39
N ALA A 310 -12.53 -9.22 -5.34
CA ALA A 310 -12.23 -10.58 -4.88
C ALA A 310 -13.53 -11.33 -4.50
N ALA A 311 -13.57 -12.64 -4.76
CA ALA A 311 -14.69 -13.52 -4.43
C ALA A 311 -14.46 -14.20 -3.07
N THR A 312 -15.16 -13.74 -2.02
CA THR A 312 -14.95 -14.13 -0.63
C THR A 312 -15.76 -15.38 -0.22
N LYS A 313 -15.64 -16.45 -1.01
CA LYS A 313 -16.56 -17.62 -1.00
C LYS A 313 -16.92 -18.20 0.38
N GLN A 314 -15.97 -18.31 1.31
CA GLN A 314 -16.25 -18.77 2.68
C GLN A 314 -17.13 -17.77 3.48
N LEU A 315 -16.85 -16.47 3.37
CA LEU A 315 -17.61 -15.40 4.01
C LEU A 315 -19.00 -15.26 3.40
N ASP A 316 -19.12 -15.38 2.08
CA ASP A 316 -20.39 -15.30 1.35
C ASP A 316 -21.30 -16.50 1.66
N ASN A 317 -20.73 -17.70 1.83
CA ASN A 317 -21.46 -18.88 2.32
C ASN A 317 -21.96 -18.67 3.76
N TRP A 318 -21.07 -18.28 4.69
CA TRP A 318 -21.44 -17.99 6.09
C TRP A 318 -22.51 -16.90 6.21
N LEU A 319 -22.38 -15.82 5.41
CA LEU A 319 -23.35 -14.74 5.33
C LEU A 319 -24.69 -15.24 4.78
N THR A 320 -24.67 -16.08 3.75
CA THR A 320 -25.87 -16.68 3.16
C THR A 320 -26.58 -17.63 4.14
N GLU A 321 -25.86 -18.41 4.94
CA GLU A 321 -26.44 -19.23 6.00
C GLU A 321 -27.05 -18.36 7.11
N ARG A 322 -26.33 -17.35 7.60
CA ARG A 322 -26.87 -16.39 8.59
C ARG A 322 -28.08 -15.62 8.07
N LEU A 323 -28.15 -15.32 6.77
CA LEU A 323 -29.33 -14.71 6.13
C LEU A 323 -30.49 -15.71 6.01
N LYS A 324 -30.24 -16.99 5.69
CA LYS A 324 -31.25 -18.06 5.67
C LYS A 324 -31.82 -18.33 7.07
N GLU A 325 -30.97 -18.42 8.09
CA GLU A 325 -31.38 -18.51 9.50
C GLU A 325 -32.26 -17.32 9.88
N ARG A 326 -31.80 -16.09 9.62
CA ARG A 326 -32.53 -14.87 9.98
C ARG A 326 -33.86 -14.75 9.24
N ALA A 327 -33.93 -15.19 7.98
CA ALA A 327 -35.17 -15.30 7.21
C ALA A 327 -36.12 -16.38 7.77
N ASN A 328 -35.60 -17.53 8.21
CA ASN A 328 -36.38 -18.56 8.90
C ASN A 328 -36.90 -18.07 10.26
N ILE A 329 -36.08 -17.37 11.06
CA ILE A 329 -36.48 -16.75 12.32
C ILE A 329 -37.57 -15.70 12.07
N GLN A 330 -37.45 -14.87 11.03
CA GLN A 330 -38.51 -13.94 10.64
C GLN A 330 -39.78 -14.65 10.15
N LYS A 331 -39.66 -15.75 9.39
CA LYS A 331 -40.80 -16.56 8.93
C LYS A 331 -41.54 -17.20 10.12
N GLN A 332 -40.80 -17.80 11.06
CA GLN A 332 -41.36 -18.38 12.29
C GLN A 332 -41.97 -17.31 13.20
N SER A 333 -41.30 -16.16 13.35
CA SER A 333 -41.86 -15.02 14.09
C SER A 333 -43.14 -14.46 13.44
N ARG A 334 -43.22 -14.45 12.10
CA ARG A 334 -44.44 -14.06 11.37
C ARG A 334 -45.56 -15.09 11.56
N LEU A 335 -45.26 -16.37 11.43
CA LEU A 335 -46.20 -17.48 11.67
C LEU A 335 -46.74 -17.45 13.11
N ALA A 336 -45.88 -17.37 14.13
CA ALA A 336 -46.29 -17.26 15.52
C ALA A 336 -47.15 -16.00 15.81
N ARG A 337 -46.94 -14.92 15.05
CA ARG A 337 -47.74 -13.68 15.15
C ARG A 337 -49.07 -13.80 14.41
N GLU A 338 -49.11 -14.54 13.30
CA GLU A 338 -50.32 -14.92 12.57
C GLU A 338 -51.17 -15.86 13.46
N GLU A 339 -50.59 -16.90 14.04
CA GLU A 339 -51.21 -17.82 15.00
C GLU A 339 -51.74 -17.10 16.25
N ALA A 340 -50.98 -16.18 16.85
CA ALA A 340 -51.46 -15.35 17.95
C ALA A 340 -52.63 -14.43 17.53
N SER A 341 -52.68 -13.99 16.27
CA SER A 341 -53.80 -13.20 15.74
C SER A 341 -55.06 -14.04 15.48
N HIS A 342 -54.90 -15.34 15.18
CA HIS A 342 -56.00 -16.29 15.13
C HIS A 342 -56.49 -16.68 16.54
N ALA A 343 -55.59 -16.92 17.49
CA ALA A 343 -55.93 -17.19 18.88
C ALA A 343 -56.73 -16.04 19.53
N SER A 344 -56.34 -14.78 19.27
CA SER A 344 -57.06 -13.60 19.79
C SER A 344 -58.41 -13.31 19.11
N ARG A 345 -58.77 -14.02 18.03
CA ARG A 345 -60.08 -13.92 17.37
C ARG A 345 -61.06 -15.03 17.73
N GLY A 346 -60.63 -16.05 18.49
CA GLY A 346 -61.43 -17.22 18.86
C GLY A 346 -62.11 -17.15 20.23
N SER A 347 -62.74 -16.02 20.60
CA SER A 347 -63.45 -15.93 21.90
C SER A 347 -64.65 -14.99 21.89
N LYS A 348 -65.80 -15.47 21.40
CA LYS A 348 -67.12 -15.07 21.94
C LYS A 348 -68.25 -16.07 21.65
N ASP A 349 -68.70 -16.68 22.75
CA ASP A 349 -70.07 -17.16 23.04
C ASP A 349 -70.52 -18.58 22.58
N LYS A 350 -71.34 -19.18 23.46
CA LYS A 350 -72.18 -20.40 23.39
C LYS A 350 -71.55 -21.81 23.32
N GLY A 351 -71.97 -22.66 24.28
CA GLY A 351 -72.33 -24.05 24.00
C GLY A 351 -71.70 -25.13 24.90
N GLU A 352 -72.53 -25.79 25.71
CA GLU A 352 -72.28 -27.08 26.40
C GLU A 352 -71.84 -28.17 25.38
N GLU A 353 -70.98 -29.16 25.67
CA GLU A 353 -70.93 -30.10 26.80
C GLU A 353 -69.49 -30.57 27.13
N GLY A 354 -69.31 -31.32 28.24
CA GLY A 354 -68.00 -31.87 28.66
C GLY A 354 -67.93 -33.38 28.93
N LYS A 355 -66.90 -34.02 28.38
CA LYS A 355 -66.19 -35.25 28.87
C LYS A 355 -64.72 -35.07 28.41
N GLY A 356 -63.68 -35.23 29.24
CA GLY A 356 -63.16 -36.52 29.74
C GLY A 356 -62.14 -37.12 28.73
N TRP A 357 -60.89 -37.49 29.06
CA TRP A 357 -60.24 -37.60 30.38
C TRP A 357 -58.69 -37.69 30.26
N LYS A 358 -57.95 -37.20 31.27
CA LYS A 358 -56.57 -37.56 31.70
C LYS A 358 -55.51 -38.01 30.65
N LYS A 359 -54.34 -37.36 30.71
CA LYS A 359 -53.07 -38.08 30.95
C LYS A 359 -52.22 -37.39 32.03
N LYS A 360 -51.29 -38.14 32.63
CA LYS A 360 -50.78 -37.90 34.01
C LYS A 360 -49.37 -37.31 34.03
N LYS A 361 -49.07 -36.52 35.07
CA LYS A 361 -47.81 -35.79 35.30
C LYS A 361 -46.73 -36.66 35.96
N LYS A 362 -45.50 -36.62 35.45
CA LYS A 362 -44.20 -36.85 36.13
C LYS A 362 -43.13 -36.17 35.25
N SER A 363 -42.39 -35.11 35.60
CA SER A 363 -41.86 -34.52 36.85
C SER A 363 -40.41 -34.91 37.18
N SER A 364 -39.48 -34.09 36.75
CA SER A 364 -38.20 -33.80 37.42
C SER A 364 -37.92 -32.30 37.22
N ASN A 365 -37.41 -31.62 38.25
CA ASN A 365 -37.12 -30.19 38.17
C ASN A 365 -35.73 -29.96 37.55
N ALA A 366 -35.60 -28.93 36.73
CA ALA A 366 -34.34 -28.26 36.46
C ALA A 366 -34.54 -26.77 36.74
N ALA A 367 -33.69 -26.19 37.59
CA ALA A 367 -33.69 -24.77 37.92
C ALA A 367 -32.41 -24.12 37.40
N GLY A 368 -32.48 -22.84 37.01
CA GLY A 368 -31.30 -22.05 36.62
C GLY A 368 -30.71 -22.41 35.25
N GLY A 369 -31.29 -21.84 34.19
CA GLY A 369 -30.69 -21.85 32.84
C GLY A 369 -30.64 -20.43 32.29
N GLN A 370 -29.49 -19.77 32.41
CA GLN A 370 -29.29 -18.38 32.00
C GLN A 370 -29.09 -18.31 30.47
N VAL A 371 -29.87 -17.48 29.77
CA VAL A 371 -29.81 -17.37 28.30
C VAL A 371 -28.63 -16.48 27.90
N ASP A 372 -27.54 -17.10 27.49
CA ASP A 372 -26.27 -16.42 27.26
C ASP A 372 -26.33 -15.45 26.06
N HIS A 373 -25.74 -14.26 26.21
CA HIS A 373 -25.81 -13.15 25.23
C HIS A 373 -24.46 -12.99 24.49
N SER A 374 -23.96 -14.10 23.96
CA SER A 374 -22.58 -14.26 23.45
C SER A 374 -22.17 -13.38 22.26
N GLY A 375 -23.12 -12.70 21.60
CA GLY A 375 -22.83 -11.76 20.50
C GLY A 375 -22.07 -10.49 20.92
N GLY A 376 -22.29 -9.99 22.14
CA GLY A 376 -21.60 -8.78 22.64
C GLY A 376 -20.24 -9.07 23.28
N GLN A 377 -20.09 -10.23 23.92
CA GLN A 377 -18.90 -10.59 24.70
C GLN A 377 -17.63 -10.78 23.83
N HIS A 378 -17.77 -11.11 22.55
CA HIS A 378 -16.63 -11.37 21.67
C HIS A 378 -15.74 -10.13 21.49
N ILE A 379 -16.31 -8.95 21.21
CA ILE A 379 -15.52 -7.72 21.03
C ILE A 379 -14.85 -7.31 22.35
N ALA A 380 -15.52 -7.51 23.49
CA ALA A 380 -14.93 -7.25 24.80
C ALA A 380 -13.72 -8.16 25.11
N LYS A 381 -13.77 -9.46 24.71
CA LYS A 381 -12.64 -10.41 24.88
C LYS A 381 -11.41 -10.09 24.03
N TYR A 382 -11.55 -9.35 22.93
CA TYR A 382 -10.43 -8.96 22.05
C TYR A 382 -9.86 -7.55 22.32
N ARG A 383 -10.25 -6.88 23.40
CA ARG A 383 -9.63 -5.59 23.80
C ARG A 383 -8.34 -5.84 24.59
N THR A 384 -7.30 -6.28 23.89
CA THR A 384 -5.93 -6.38 24.42
C THR A 384 -5.41 -5.01 24.88
N HIS A 385 -4.45 -5.02 25.81
CA HIS A 385 -3.78 -3.79 26.25
C HIS A 385 -2.93 -3.21 25.12
N GLY A 386 -3.50 -2.25 24.37
CA GLY A 386 -2.81 -1.51 23.32
C GLY A 386 -3.70 -1.06 22.17
N ASP A 387 -4.83 -1.73 21.93
CA ASP A 387 -5.59 -1.55 20.68
C ASP A 387 -6.27 -0.17 20.55
N PRO A 388 -6.00 0.61 19.47
CA PRO A 388 -6.57 1.94 19.26
C PRO A 388 -8.04 1.95 18.81
N PHE A 389 -8.58 0.80 18.39
CA PHE A 389 -9.93 0.67 17.81
C PHE A 389 -10.66 -0.58 18.33
N PRO A 390 -12.00 -0.63 18.30
CA PRO A 390 -12.91 0.46 17.98
C PRO A 390 -13.03 1.52 19.09
N LEU A 391 -13.17 2.78 18.68
CA LEU A 391 -13.47 3.93 19.55
C LEU A 391 -15.00 4.07 19.72
N PRO A 392 -15.56 4.35 20.91
CA PRO A 392 -17.00 4.60 21.06
C PRO A 392 -17.37 6.02 20.55
N PRO A 393 -18.13 6.17 19.44
CA PRO A 393 -18.32 7.48 18.81
C PRO A 393 -19.05 8.51 19.68
N ALA A 394 -20.04 8.10 20.47
CA ALA A 394 -20.78 8.97 21.39
C ALA A 394 -19.97 9.31 22.66
N TRP A 395 -18.99 8.49 23.05
CA TRP A 395 -18.06 8.84 24.13
C TRP A 395 -17.11 9.97 23.67
N VAL A 396 -16.56 9.84 22.45
CA VAL A 396 -15.76 10.91 21.82
C VAL A 396 -16.60 12.18 21.63
N GLU A 397 -17.86 12.06 21.20
CA GLU A 397 -18.75 13.21 21.05
C GLU A 397 -18.99 13.96 22.36
N ARG A 398 -19.25 13.25 23.48
CA ARG A 398 -19.43 13.88 24.80
C ARG A 398 -18.15 14.58 25.28
N GLY A 399 -17.01 13.90 25.25
CA GLY A 399 -15.74 14.48 25.71
C GLY A 399 -15.33 15.76 24.95
N LEU A 400 -15.79 15.94 23.72
CA LEU A 400 -15.60 17.17 22.94
C LEU A 400 -16.60 18.29 23.32
N ASP A 401 -17.83 17.93 23.69
CA ASP A 401 -18.86 18.85 24.19
C ASP A 401 -18.47 19.36 25.59
N ASP A 402 -18.04 18.45 26.47
CA ASP A 402 -17.44 18.73 27.79
C ASP A 402 -16.21 19.65 27.67
N SER A 403 -15.46 19.52 26.57
CA SER A 403 -14.29 20.36 26.23
C SER A 403 -14.65 21.64 25.46
N GLY A 404 -15.93 21.98 25.33
CA GLY A 404 -16.40 23.21 24.68
C GLY A 404 -16.16 23.31 23.17
N ILE A 405 -15.88 22.20 22.47
CA ILE A 405 -15.62 22.24 21.03
C ILE A 405 -16.92 22.38 20.25
N VAL A 406 -17.12 23.58 19.69
CA VAL A 406 -18.24 23.90 18.80
C VAL A 406 -18.41 22.83 17.72
N PHE A 407 -19.63 22.29 17.64
CA PHE A 407 -20.02 21.22 16.72
C PHE A 407 -19.27 19.88 16.97
N PRO A 408 -19.47 19.25 18.16
CA PRO A 408 -18.74 18.05 18.60
C PRO A 408 -19.08 16.79 17.80
N GLN A 409 -20.22 16.79 17.10
CA GLN A 409 -20.64 15.79 16.11
C GLN A 409 -19.53 15.44 15.08
N ARG A 410 -18.59 16.37 14.83
CA ARG A 410 -17.37 16.11 14.03
C ARG A 410 -16.53 14.96 14.58
N GLY A 411 -16.36 14.88 15.90
CA GLY A 411 -15.64 13.79 16.55
C GLY A 411 -16.36 12.46 16.46
N ARG A 412 -17.69 12.45 16.58
CA ARG A 412 -18.53 11.26 16.31
C ARG A 412 -18.27 10.71 14.91
N TRP A 413 -18.24 11.58 13.91
CA TRP A 413 -17.95 11.19 12.51
C TRP A 413 -16.50 10.80 12.29
N ALA A 414 -15.53 11.42 12.98
CA ALA A 414 -14.13 11.02 12.92
C ALA A 414 -13.91 9.61 13.52
N ALA A 415 -14.39 9.37 14.74
CA ALA A 415 -14.31 8.07 15.42
C ALA A 415 -15.00 6.96 14.62
N HIS A 416 -16.23 7.21 14.14
CA HIS A 416 -16.94 6.25 13.27
C HIS A 416 -16.17 5.99 11.96
N ALA A 417 -15.65 7.02 11.29
CA ALA A 417 -14.88 6.84 10.05
C ALA A 417 -13.58 6.07 10.26
N LEU A 418 -12.86 6.31 11.38
CA LEU A 418 -11.68 5.55 11.75
C LEU A 418 -12.01 4.07 12.03
N ASN A 419 -13.06 3.78 12.80
CA ASN A 419 -13.51 2.41 13.03
C ASN A 419 -13.87 1.69 11.72
N CYS A 420 -14.59 2.36 10.81
CA CYS A 420 -14.95 1.80 9.49
C CYS A 420 -13.73 1.51 8.61
N LEU A 421 -12.65 2.29 8.74
CA LEU A 421 -11.39 2.05 8.03
C LEU A 421 -10.56 0.93 8.68
N ALA A 422 -10.55 0.83 10.00
CA ALA A 422 -9.80 -0.18 10.75
C ALA A 422 -10.44 -1.57 10.69
N LEU A 423 -11.78 -1.65 10.76
CA LEU A 423 -12.54 -2.90 10.83
C LEU A 423 -13.23 -3.27 9.52
N GLN A 424 -13.14 -2.42 8.49
CA GLN A 424 -13.74 -2.57 7.15
C GLN A 424 -15.29 -2.69 7.10
N ASP A 425 -16.00 -2.66 8.23
CA ASP A 425 -17.47 -2.63 8.29
C ASP A 425 -18.03 -1.19 8.40
N PRO A 426 -18.77 -0.69 7.39
CA PRO A 426 -19.40 0.62 7.40
C PRO A 426 -20.79 0.67 8.07
N ASN A 427 -21.31 -0.44 8.62
CA ASN A 427 -22.67 -0.54 9.17
C ASN A 427 -22.74 -0.91 10.68
N SER A 428 -21.61 -1.22 11.33
CA SER A 428 -21.59 -1.53 12.76
C SER A 428 -22.02 -0.35 13.64
N ASP A 429 -22.94 -0.62 14.57
CA ASP A 429 -23.32 0.31 15.63
C ASP A 429 -22.31 0.24 16.78
N PHE A 430 -21.19 0.94 16.61
CA PHE A 430 -20.11 0.96 17.60
C PHE A 430 -20.53 1.54 18.97
N ASP A 431 -21.60 2.33 19.05
CA ASP A 431 -22.10 2.84 20.33
C ASP A 431 -22.88 1.75 21.09
N HIS A 432 -23.70 0.96 20.39
CA HIS A 432 -24.32 -0.22 20.99
C HIS A 432 -23.28 -1.28 21.38
N LEU A 433 -22.29 -1.54 20.52
CA LEU A 433 -21.26 -2.57 20.75
C LEU A 433 -20.28 -2.22 21.89
N LEU A 434 -20.12 -0.94 22.23
CA LEU A 434 -19.21 -0.45 23.29
C LEU A 434 -19.96 0.16 24.49
N SER A 435 -21.27 -0.03 24.57
CA SER A 435 -22.10 0.45 25.67
C SER A 435 -21.62 -0.12 27.01
N GLY A 436 -21.33 0.76 27.98
CA GLY A 436 -20.83 0.38 29.31
C GLY A 436 -19.34 0.03 29.39
N LEU A 437 -18.57 0.17 28.31
CA LEU A 437 -17.13 -0.13 28.30
C LEU A 437 -16.27 1.14 28.32
N GLU A 438 -15.40 1.28 29.32
CA GLU A 438 -14.41 2.36 29.37
C GLU A 438 -13.37 2.27 28.23
N PRO A 439 -12.89 3.40 27.67
CA PRO A 439 -11.78 3.40 26.72
C PRO A 439 -10.42 3.12 27.39
N ASN A 440 -9.57 2.38 26.68
CA ASN A 440 -8.19 2.11 27.11
C ASN A 440 -7.27 3.35 26.89
N SER A 441 -6.01 3.26 27.29
CA SER A 441 -5.01 4.34 27.17
C SER A 441 -4.78 4.79 25.72
N THR A 442 -4.59 3.85 24.78
CA THR A 442 -4.39 4.17 23.36
C THR A 442 -5.62 4.85 22.76
N GLN A 443 -6.82 4.39 23.10
CA GLN A 443 -8.09 4.97 22.67
C GLN A 443 -8.27 6.40 23.20
N LYS A 444 -7.86 6.66 24.45
CA LYS A 444 -7.81 8.00 25.04
C LYS A 444 -6.81 8.89 24.29
N LEU A 445 -5.63 8.40 23.91
CA LEU A 445 -4.66 9.15 23.07
C LEU A 445 -5.22 9.49 21.68
N VAL A 446 -5.91 8.56 21.01
CA VAL A 446 -6.54 8.86 19.70
C VAL A 446 -7.69 9.87 19.85
N ALA A 447 -8.46 9.80 20.93
CA ALA A 447 -9.49 10.80 21.22
C ALA A 447 -8.91 12.20 21.48
N SER A 448 -7.83 12.33 22.25
CA SER A 448 -7.08 13.59 22.42
C SER A 448 -6.56 14.11 21.07
N HIS A 449 -6.05 13.23 20.21
CA HIS A 449 -5.61 13.64 18.87
C HIS A 449 -6.78 14.18 18.01
N ILE A 450 -7.98 13.59 18.09
CA ILE A 450 -9.19 14.11 17.45
C ILE A 450 -9.55 15.48 18.02
N GLN A 451 -9.52 15.64 19.34
CA GLN A 451 -9.83 16.89 20.05
C GLN A 451 -8.89 18.05 19.65
N GLU A 452 -7.58 17.85 19.73
CA GLU A 452 -6.58 18.84 19.29
C GLU A 452 -6.78 19.24 17.82
N SER A 453 -7.05 18.26 16.94
CA SER A 453 -7.26 18.49 15.51
C SER A 453 -8.52 19.31 15.23
N LEU A 454 -9.59 19.10 16.00
CA LEU A 454 -10.83 19.87 15.92
C LEU A 454 -10.71 21.27 16.52
N HIS A 455 -9.84 21.44 17.53
CA HIS A 455 -9.49 22.73 18.13
C HIS A 455 -8.68 23.59 17.15
N LEU A 456 -7.61 23.02 16.54
CA LEU A 456 -6.82 23.67 15.47
C LEU A 456 -7.67 24.04 14.24
N ALA A 457 -8.73 23.29 13.96
CA ALA A 457 -9.67 23.60 12.88
C ALA A 457 -10.62 24.78 13.21
N GLY A 458 -10.75 25.17 14.47
CA GLY A 458 -11.54 26.32 14.94
C GLY A 458 -13.03 26.26 14.59
N GLU A 459 -13.68 27.41 14.75
CA GLU A 459 -15.11 27.61 14.47
C GLU A 459 -15.45 27.75 12.97
N PRO A 460 -16.71 27.47 12.57
CA PRO A 460 -17.17 27.68 11.20
C PRO A 460 -17.15 29.18 10.81
N PRO A 461 -16.50 29.57 9.70
CA PRO A 461 -16.43 30.97 9.28
C PRO A 461 -17.81 31.61 9.05
N GLY A 462 -18.04 32.77 9.67
CA GLY A 462 -19.28 33.53 9.53
C GLY A 462 -19.66 33.81 8.06
N GLY A 463 -20.95 33.58 7.74
CA GLY A 463 -21.50 33.77 6.39
C GLY A 463 -21.17 32.67 5.37
N LEU A 464 -20.46 31.60 5.76
CA LEU A 464 -20.16 30.47 4.87
C LEU A 464 -21.20 29.35 5.01
N ASP A 465 -22.23 29.36 4.15
CA ASP A 465 -23.24 28.29 4.09
C ASP A 465 -22.84 27.14 3.13
N GLY A 466 -23.59 26.05 3.15
CA GLY A 466 -23.32 24.87 2.30
C GLY A 466 -23.46 25.14 0.79
N ALA A 467 -24.40 25.99 0.38
CA ALA A 467 -24.57 26.33 -1.03
C ALA A 467 -23.44 27.23 -1.52
N SER A 468 -23.06 28.26 -0.76
CA SER A 468 -21.93 29.14 -1.08
C SER A 468 -20.60 28.39 -1.05
N ALA A 469 -20.40 27.48 -0.09
CA ALA A 469 -19.20 26.66 0.00
C ALA A 469 -19.00 25.74 -1.22
N LEU A 470 -20.09 25.24 -1.82
CA LEU A 470 -20.05 24.44 -3.05
C LEU A 470 -19.96 25.30 -4.33
N ASN A 471 -20.53 26.50 -4.32
CA ASN A 471 -20.57 27.40 -5.48
C ASN A 471 -19.31 28.28 -5.63
N GLU A 472 -18.67 28.72 -4.53
CA GLU A 472 -17.45 29.56 -4.56
C GLU A 472 -16.27 28.91 -5.32
N PRO A 473 -15.97 27.61 -5.17
CA PRO A 473 -14.99 26.93 -6.03
C PRO A 473 -15.36 26.96 -7.53
N CYS A 474 -16.66 26.91 -7.82
CA CYS A 474 -17.18 26.77 -9.17
C CYS A 474 -17.30 28.11 -9.91
N SER A 475 -17.45 29.23 -9.18
CA SER A 475 -17.42 30.58 -9.77
C SER A 475 -16.09 30.95 -10.43
N SER A 476 -15.05 30.13 -10.24
CA SER A 476 -13.74 30.28 -10.91
C SER A 476 -13.70 29.74 -12.34
N LYS A 477 -14.66 28.90 -12.77
CA LYS A 477 -14.41 27.93 -13.85
C LYS A 477 -15.00 28.19 -15.24
N ASP A 478 -15.85 29.20 -15.42
CA ASP A 478 -16.41 29.58 -16.73
C ASP A 478 -16.02 30.99 -17.22
N LEU A 479 -14.81 31.43 -16.85
CA LEU A 479 -14.14 32.65 -17.36
C LEU A 479 -14.02 32.74 -18.91
N TYR A 480 -14.32 31.65 -19.62
CA TYR A 480 -14.14 31.54 -21.07
C TYR A 480 -15.41 31.20 -21.86
N GLN A 481 -16.54 30.91 -21.21
CA GLN A 481 -17.82 30.60 -21.88
C GLN A 481 -18.97 31.52 -21.44
N GLU A 482 -19.06 31.92 -20.17
CA GLU A 482 -20.01 32.95 -19.72
C GLU A 482 -19.39 34.36 -19.81
N GLU A 483 -20.21 35.40 -19.96
CA GLU A 483 -19.74 36.78 -19.75
C GLU A 483 -19.39 37.00 -18.27
N PRO A 484 -18.22 37.59 -17.93
CA PRO A 484 -17.82 37.72 -16.54
C PRO A 484 -18.76 38.64 -15.73
N LYS A 485 -19.50 38.07 -14.77
CA LYS A 485 -20.42 38.78 -13.87
C LYS A 485 -19.76 39.92 -13.05
N ASN A 486 -18.42 39.98 -13.05
CA ASN A 486 -17.59 41.00 -12.40
C ASN A 486 -16.92 41.99 -13.38
N LEU A 487 -17.43 42.13 -14.61
CA LEU A 487 -16.99 43.15 -15.57
C LEU A 487 -16.95 44.55 -14.95
N ALA A 488 -15.95 45.33 -15.35
CA ALA A 488 -15.80 46.75 -15.05
C ALA A 488 -15.66 47.51 -16.37
N ALA A 489 -16.25 48.70 -16.46
CA ALA A 489 -15.97 49.61 -17.57
C ALA A 489 -14.52 50.12 -17.48
N TYR A 490 -13.87 50.25 -18.64
CA TYR A 490 -12.54 50.85 -18.75
C TYR A 490 -12.44 52.25 -18.10
N ASP A 491 -11.46 52.42 -17.21
CA ASP A 491 -11.04 53.70 -16.64
C ASP A 491 -9.51 53.74 -16.57
N PHE A 492 -8.90 54.62 -17.37
CA PHE A 492 -7.44 54.82 -17.45
C PHE A 492 -6.80 55.11 -16.09
N LYS A 493 -7.49 55.78 -15.17
CA LYS A 493 -6.97 56.07 -13.81
C LYS A 493 -6.99 54.86 -12.88
N LYS A 494 -7.75 53.80 -13.20
CA LYS A 494 -7.91 52.60 -12.36
C LYS A 494 -7.15 51.37 -12.86
N VAL A 495 -6.45 51.42 -14.00
CA VAL A 495 -5.60 50.31 -14.47
C VAL A 495 -4.19 50.45 -13.87
N LYS A 496 -3.89 49.73 -12.76
CA LYS A 496 -2.61 49.87 -12.00
C LYS A 496 -1.38 49.93 -12.92
N VAL A 497 -1.28 49.00 -13.87
CA VAL A 497 -0.07 48.82 -14.68
C VAL A 497 0.32 50.10 -15.43
N LEU A 498 -0.64 50.90 -15.91
CA LEU A 498 -0.41 52.16 -16.65
C LEU A 498 0.25 53.28 -15.81
N HIS A 499 0.40 53.07 -14.51
CA HIS A 499 1.02 54.00 -13.56
C HIS A 499 2.24 53.38 -12.85
N SER A 500 2.56 52.12 -13.13
CA SER A 500 3.80 51.47 -12.70
C SER A 500 4.98 51.91 -13.57
N LYS A 501 6.18 51.99 -13.00
CA LYS A 501 7.43 51.92 -13.78
C LYS A 501 7.81 50.44 -13.92
N LEU A 502 8.16 50.03 -15.13
CA LEU A 502 8.48 48.65 -15.49
C LEU A 502 9.68 48.65 -16.43
N TYR A 503 10.50 47.60 -16.34
CA TYR A 503 11.64 47.38 -17.21
C TYR A 503 11.60 45.92 -17.71
N PRO A 504 10.68 45.57 -18.63
CA PRO A 504 10.48 44.19 -19.05
C PRO A 504 11.77 43.58 -19.62
N LYS A 505 12.13 42.38 -19.16
CA LYS A 505 13.33 41.65 -19.59
C LYS A 505 12.97 40.50 -20.54
N SER A 506 13.92 40.07 -21.37
CA SER A 506 13.70 38.90 -22.23
C SER A 506 13.51 37.66 -21.35
N LEU A 507 12.37 36.99 -21.49
CA LEU A 507 12.07 35.73 -20.81
C LEU A 507 13.14 34.67 -21.13
N GLU A 508 13.70 34.71 -22.33
CA GLU A 508 14.72 33.76 -22.80
C GLU A 508 16.10 33.95 -22.14
N SER A 509 16.35 35.07 -21.45
CA SER A 509 17.58 35.31 -20.67
C SER A 509 17.41 35.07 -19.17
N VAL A 510 16.22 34.69 -18.70
CA VAL A 510 15.94 34.40 -17.28
C VAL A 510 15.42 32.97 -17.08
N LEU A 511 14.85 32.34 -18.12
CA LEU A 511 14.47 30.93 -18.07
C LEU A 511 15.69 29.98 -18.03
N PRO A 512 15.64 28.90 -17.23
CA PRO A 512 16.60 27.80 -17.34
C PRO A 512 16.66 27.21 -18.75
N GLN A 513 17.82 26.67 -19.14
CA GLN A 513 18.13 26.25 -20.51
C GLN A 513 17.08 25.31 -21.13
N HIS A 514 16.49 24.38 -20.36
CA HIS A 514 15.43 23.49 -20.84
C HIS A 514 14.15 24.24 -21.22
N ALA A 515 13.77 25.28 -20.48
CA ALA A 515 12.56 26.07 -20.69
C ALA A 515 12.78 27.14 -21.77
N ALA A 516 13.95 27.78 -21.79
CA ALA A 516 14.37 28.64 -22.90
C ALA A 516 14.36 27.87 -24.24
N SER A 517 14.75 26.59 -24.23
CA SER A 517 14.71 25.69 -25.40
C SER A 517 13.30 25.28 -25.85
N LEU A 518 12.24 25.59 -25.08
CA LEU A 518 10.85 25.48 -25.54
C LEU A 518 10.40 26.77 -26.23
N VAL A 519 10.69 27.93 -25.61
CA VAL A 519 10.34 29.26 -26.16
C VAL A 519 11.03 29.48 -27.51
N LYS A 520 12.34 29.21 -27.60
CA LYS A 520 13.13 29.30 -28.85
C LYS A 520 12.65 28.37 -29.97
N ARG A 521 11.82 27.37 -29.66
CA ARG A 521 11.23 26.43 -30.62
C ARG A 521 9.71 26.49 -30.65
N ALA A 522 9.13 27.67 -30.36
CA ALA A 522 7.68 27.88 -30.29
C ALA A 522 6.90 27.25 -31.46
N ALA A 523 7.37 27.41 -32.70
CA ALA A 523 6.75 26.87 -33.91
C ALA A 523 6.58 25.32 -33.95
N THR A 524 7.25 24.58 -33.05
CA THR A 524 7.13 23.11 -32.93
C THR A 524 6.70 22.65 -31.53
N MET A 525 7.02 23.42 -30.49
CA MET A 525 6.78 23.06 -29.09
C MET A 525 5.59 23.79 -28.43
N ILE A 526 5.05 24.83 -29.07
CA ILE A 526 3.96 25.69 -28.54
C ILE A 526 2.84 25.84 -29.57
N GLU A 527 3.16 26.08 -30.84
CA GLU A 527 2.18 26.24 -31.93
C GLU A 527 1.65 24.88 -32.40
N LYS A 528 0.36 24.78 -32.74
CA LYS A 528 -0.17 23.60 -33.43
C LYS A 528 0.35 23.54 -34.87
N SER A 529 0.61 22.33 -35.35
CA SER A 529 0.91 22.11 -36.78
C SER A 529 -0.31 22.44 -37.65
N ALA A 530 -0.07 22.83 -38.91
CA ALA A 530 -1.14 23.13 -39.87
C ALA A 530 -2.13 21.96 -40.05
N LYS A 531 -1.66 20.71 -39.91
CA LYS A 531 -2.51 19.51 -39.92
C LYS A 531 -3.50 19.50 -38.74
N GLN A 532 -3.01 19.70 -37.51
CA GLN A 532 -3.87 19.75 -36.31
C GLN A 532 -4.89 20.89 -36.40
N VAL A 533 -4.49 22.06 -36.92
CA VAL A 533 -5.41 23.19 -37.14
C VAL A 533 -6.51 22.85 -38.16
N ALA A 534 -6.20 22.08 -39.20
CA ALA A 534 -7.19 21.60 -40.16
C ALA A 534 -8.13 20.54 -39.54
N GLU A 535 -7.62 19.66 -38.68
CA GLU A 535 -8.37 18.64 -37.94
C GLU A 535 -9.33 19.26 -36.89
N ASP A 536 -8.91 20.31 -36.17
CA ASP A 536 -9.75 21.05 -35.22
C ASP A 536 -10.86 21.89 -35.91
N GLY A 537 -10.69 22.22 -37.19
CA GLY A 537 -11.62 23.03 -37.97
C GLY A 537 -11.60 24.55 -37.65
N PRO A 538 -12.50 25.33 -38.27
CA PRO A 538 -12.45 26.79 -38.21
C PRO A 538 -12.80 27.33 -36.81
N CYS A 539 -11.82 27.98 -36.16
CA CYS A 539 -11.99 28.59 -34.84
C CYS A 539 -13.04 29.71 -34.85
N ARG A 540 -14.24 29.39 -34.31
CA ARG A 540 -15.42 30.29 -34.27
C ARG A 540 -15.35 31.37 -33.17
N ILE A 541 -14.28 31.39 -32.37
CA ILE A 541 -14.11 32.32 -31.25
C ILE A 541 -13.83 33.73 -31.79
N LYS A 542 -14.62 34.71 -31.31
CA LYS A 542 -14.39 36.15 -31.52
C LYS A 542 -13.85 36.76 -30.22
N PRO A 543 -12.70 37.47 -30.23
CA PRO A 543 -12.17 38.10 -29.03
C PRO A 543 -13.09 39.21 -28.50
N TYR A 544 -13.30 39.23 -27.18
CA TYR A 544 -14.13 40.22 -26.50
C TYR A 544 -13.35 41.52 -26.20
N TRP A 545 -14.00 42.65 -26.47
CA TRP A 545 -13.44 43.99 -26.28
C TRP A 545 -14.35 44.84 -25.39
N ASP A 546 -13.76 45.59 -24.47
CA ASP A 546 -14.47 46.59 -23.64
C ASP A 546 -15.26 47.58 -24.54
N PRO A 547 -16.56 47.81 -24.27
CA PRO A 547 -17.39 48.68 -25.09
C PRO A 547 -16.89 50.13 -25.22
N ALA A 548 -16.20 50.68 -24.22
CA ALA A 548 -15.66 52.05 -24.28
C ALA A 548 -14.39 52.11 -25.15
N LEU A 549 -13.52 51.10 -25.09
CA LEU A 549 -12.39 50.97 -26.01
C LEU A 549 -12.87 50.76 -27.45
N ARG A 550 -13.83 49.85 -27.65
CA ARG A 550 -14.38 49.52 -28.98
C ARG A 550 -15.11 50.70 -29.64
N ARG A 551 -15.69 51.61 -28.87
CA ARG A 551 -16.38 52.82 -29.37
C ARG A 551 -15.46 54.04 -29.52
N SER A 552 -14.25 54.03 -28.94
CA SER A 552 -13.38 55.21 -28.91
C SER A 552 -11.95 54.90 -29.37
N PRO A 553 -11.65 55.06 -30.67
CA PRO A 553 -10.29 54.92 -31.20
C PRO A 553 -9.27 55.82 -30.49
N LYS A 554 -9.67 57.01 -30.02
CA LYS A 554 -8.80 57.90 -29.24
C LYS A 554 -8.45 57.31 -27.87
N ALA A 555 -9.39 56.63 -27.21
CA ALA A 555 -9.14 55.94 -25.94
C ALA A 555 -8.26 54.70 -26.13
N LEU A 556 -8.47 53.95 -27.23
CA LEU A 556 -7.64 52.80 -27.60
C LEU A 556 -6.21 53.22 -27.96
N LYS A 557 -6.01 54.21 -28.84
CA LYS A 557 -4.66 54.74 -29.16
C LYS A 557 -3.94 55.21 -27.90
N LYS A 558 -4.61 55.96 -27.00
CA LYS A 558 -4.01 56.37 -25.72
C LYS A 558 -3.56 55.16 -24.88
N LEU A 559 -4.39 54.12 -24.76
CA LEU A 559 -4.02 52.90 -24.02
C LEU A 559 -2.79 52.22 -24.64
N MET A 560 -2.75 52.09 -25.97
CA MET A 560 -1.63 51.46 -26.67
C MET A 560 -0.32 52.24 -26.46
N VAL A 561 -0.33 53.56 -26.63
CA VAL A 561 0.88 54.39 -26.44
C VAL A 561 1.40 54.31 -25.00
N THR A 562 0.51 54.32 -23.99
CA THR A 562 0.95 54.16 -22.59
C THR A 562 1.56 52.77 -22.33
N LEU A 563 1.01 51.69 -22.91
CA LEU A 563 1.60 50.35 -22.79
C LEU A 563 2.92 50.22 -23.57
N ALA A 564 3.06 50.88 -24.72
CA ALA A 564 4.28 50.89 -25.52
C ALA A 564 5.42 51.60 -24.77
N ASN A 565 5.13 52.76 -24.16
CA ASN A 565 6.09 53.51 -23.33
C ASN A 565 6.52 52.77 -22.05
N GLN A 566 5.82 51.68 -21.68
CA GLN A 566 6.18 50.78 -20.59
C GLN A 566 6.86 49.48 -21.06
N GLY A 567 7.14 49.34 -22.36
CA GLY A 567 7.72 48.13 -22.96
C GLY A 567 6.77 46.93 -23.00
N LEU A 568 5.48 47.11 -22.72
CA LEU A 568 4.50 46.02 -22.61
C LEU A 568 3.84 45.60 -23.93
N ILE A 569 3.95 46.43 -24.97
CA ILE A 569 3.61 46.07 -26.34
C ILE A 569 4.72 46.51 -27.29
N THR A 570 4.85 45.80 -28.42
CA THR A 570 5.77 46.13 -29.51
C THR A 570 5.03 46.13 -30.84
N PHE A 571 5.53 46.89 -31.81
CA PHE A 571 4.91 47.03 -33.12
C PHE A 571 5.41 45.93 -34.07
N ARG A 572 4.50 45.33 -34.86
CA ARG A 572 4.80 44.28 -35.84
C ARG A 572 4.07 44.58 -37.15
N THR A 573 4.72 44.35 -38.29
CA THR A 573 4.14 44.52 -39.62
C THR A 573 3.13 43.43 -39.99
N LYS A 574 3.18 42.27 -39.30
CA LYS A 574 2.23 41.16 -39.43
C LYS A 574 1.99 40.54 -38.05
N VAL A 575 0.77 40.09 -37.80
CA VAL A 575 0.36 39.30 -36.61
C VAL A 575 -0.22 37.97 -37.07
N LYS A 576 -0.02 36.91 -36.29
CA LYS A 576 -0.59 35.57 -36.55
C LYS A 576 -2.06 35.49 -36.13
N GLU A 577 -2.41 36.10 -35.00
CA GLU A 577 -3.78 36.12 -34.47
C GLU A 577 -4.12 37.43 -33.75
N LYS A 578 -5.43 37.61 -33.49
CA LYS A 578 -5.99 38.81 -32.86
C LYS A 578 -6.54 38.51 -31.47
N ILE A 579 -6.24 39.38 -30.51
CA ILE A 579 -6.72 39.32 -29.12
C ILE A 579 -7.79 40.38 -28.81
N GLY A 580 -8.39 40.28 -27.63
CA GLY A 580 -9.31 41.28 -27.07
C GLY A 580 -8.83 41.79 -25.71
N ILE A 581 -9.27 42.98 -25.30
CA ILE A 581 -8.96 43.56 -23.98
C ILE A 581 -10.24 44.00 -23.28
N PHE A 582 -10.41 43.57 -22.03
CA PHE A 582 -11.51 43.99 -21.15
C PHE A 582 -11.05 44.10 -19.69
N PHE A 583 -11.94 44.57 -18.81
CA PHE A 583 -11.60 44.84 -17.42
C PHE A 583 -12.58 44.18 -16.44
N VAL A 584 -12.08 43.80 -15.26
CA VAL A 584 -12.88 43.24 -14.15
C VAL A 584 -12.53 43.89 -12.81
N LYS A 585 -13.51 43.93 -11.91
CA LYS A 585 -13.38 44.52 -10.57
C LYS A 585 -12.40 43.69 -9.70
N LYS A 586 -11.48 44.34 -8.98
CA LYS A 586 -10.74 43.71 -7.86
C LYS A 586 -11.62 43.71 -6.60
N LYS A 587 -11.27 42.89 -5.59
CA LYS A 587 -11.88 42.92 -4.26
C LYS A 587 -11.79 44.31 -3.61
N THR A 588 -10.68 45.02 -3.82
CA THR A 588 -10.50 46.43 -3.46
C THR A 588 -10.83 47.33 -4.66
N PRO A 589 -11.83 48.23 -4.57
CA PRO A 589 -12.36 48.96 -5.74
C PRO A 589 -11.42 50.05 -6.31
N LYS A 590 -10.26 50.30 -5.67
CA LYS A 590 -9.26 51.30 -6.10
C LYS A 590 -8.69 51.02 -7.50
N TRP A 591 -8.57 49.75 -7.90
CA TRP A 591 -7.98 49.35 -9.17
C TRP A 591 -8.81 48.27 -9.87
N ILE A 592 -8.90 48.32 -11.21
CA ILE A 592 -9.44 47.24 -12.05
C ILE A 592 -8.30 46.31 -12.51
N ARG A 593 -8.64 45.05 -12.84
CA ARG A 593 -7.72 44.13 -13.56
C ARG A 593 -7.99 44.26 -15.05
N MET A 594 -6.95 44.53 -15.83
CA MET A 594 -6.96 44.30 -17.27
C MET A 594 -6.91 42.80 -17.53
N VAL A 595 -7.67 42.32 -18.51
CA VAL A 595 -7.74 40.92 -18.93
C VAL A 595 -7.60 40.87 -20.45
N ILE A 596 -6.72 40.01 -20.92
CA ILE A 596 -6.50 39.74 -22.35
C ILE A 596 -7.33 38.51 -22.73
N ASP A 597 -8.24 38.67 -23.68
CA ASP A 597 -8.96 37.55 -24.29
C ASP A 597 -8.07 36.85 -25.31
N ALA A 598 -7.25 35.93 -24.81
CA ALA A 598 -6.38 35.06 -25.58
C ALA A 598 -7.04 33.73 -25.97
N ARG A 599 -8.37 33.54 -25.80
CA ARG A 599 -9.04 32.25 -26.09
C ARG A 599 -8.74 31.71 -27.48
N ARG A 600 -8.73 32.61 -28.48
CA ARG A 600 -8.45 32.29 -29.88
C ARG A 600 -6.99 31.84 -30.09
N VAL A 601 -6.04 32.50 -29.43
CA VAL A 601 -4.61 32.13 -29.43
C VAL A 601 -4.41 30.77 -28.75
N ASN A 602 -5.01 30.57 -27.57
CA ASN A 602 -4.92 29.32 -26.82
C ASN A 602 -5.49 28.12 -27.58
N ALA A 603 -6.46 28.33 -28.48
CA ALA A 603 -6.98 27.28 -29.36
C ALA A 603 -5.99 26.88 -30.48
N MET A 604 -5.08 27.78 -30.87
CA MET A 604 -4.05 27.56 -31.90
C MET A 604 -2.72 27.03 -31.31
N HIS A 605 -2.60 26.97 -29.99
CA HIS A 605 -1.44 26.41 -29.29
C HIS A 605 -1.69 24.95 -28.84
N GLN A 606 -0.60 24.20 -28.71
CA GLN A 606 -0.60 22.89 -28.08
C GLN A 606 -0.88 23.01 -26.57
N SER A 607 -1.29 21.92 -25.93
CA SER A 607 -1.39 21.89 -24.46
C SER A 607 0.02 22.05 -23.86
N PRO A 608 0.23 22.95 -22.89
CA PRO A 608 1.54 23.17 -22.30
C PRO A 608 2.06 21.91 -21.58
N PRO A 609 3.39 21.73 -21.48
CA PRO A 609 3.99 20.66 -20.69
C PRO A 609 3.59 20.77 -19.20
N CYS A 610 3.65 19.64 -18.49
CA CYS A 610 3.16 19.55 -17.12
C CYS A 610 4.21 20.07 -16.13
N THR A 611 4.14 21.35 -15.76
CA THR A 611 4.97 21.92 -14.69
C THR A 611 4.67 21.24 -13.35
N ARG A 612 5.67 20.55 -12.79
CA ARG A 612 5.61 19.98 -11.43
C ARG A 612 5.77 21.09 -10.39
N LEU A 613 4.68 21.78 -10.08
CA LEU A 613 4.63 22.69 -8.91
C LEU A 613 4.61 21.87 -7.61
N ALA A 614 5.22 22.43 -6.56
CA ALA A 614 5.13 21.88 -5.21
C ALA A 614 3.65 21.77 -4.78
N THR A 615 3.30 20.65 -4.14
CA THR A 615 1.96 20.43 -3.58
C THR A 615 2.04 20.62 -2.06
N PRO A 616 0.91 20.65 -1.31
CA PRO A 616 0.97 20.64 0.16
C PRO A 616 1.79 19.48 0.75
N ARG A 617 1.99 18.38 0.00
CA ARG A 617 2.85 17.26 0.40
C ARG A 617 4.33 17.66 0.54
N SER A 618 4.77 18.70 -0.16
CA SER A 618 6.15 19.21 -0.09
C SER A 618 6.48 19.84 1.27
N TYR A 619 5.49 20.17 2.10
CA TYR A 619 5.75 20.58 3.50
C TYR A 619 6.01 19.38 4.41
N LEU A 620 5.77 18.14 3.96
CA LEU A 620 6.20 16.91 4.64
C LEU A 620 7.71 16.62 4.43
N ASP A 621 8.38 17.42 3.61
CA ASP A 621 9.84 17.39 3.43
C ASP A 621 10.55 18.25 4.49
N LEU A 622 9.80 19.09 5.25
CA LEU A 622 10.35 19.86 6.36
C LEU A 622 10.59 18.94 7.57
N GLN A 623 11.85 18.88 7.99
CA GLN A 623 12.32 18.14 9.17
C GLN A 623 13.14 19.09 10.03
N LEU A 624 12.48 19.75 10.98
CA LEU A 624 13.06 20.75 11.86
C LEU A 624 13.46 20.13 13.21
N GLN A 625 14.58 20.58 13.78
CA GLN A 625 14.91 20.31 15.18
C GLN A 625 14.13 21.31 16.06
N GLU A 626 13.74 20.91 17.27
CA GLU A 626 13.05 21.82 18.20
C GLU A 626 13.98 22.97 18.62
N GLY A 627 13.41 24.17 18.78
CA GLY A 627 14.14 25.32 19.28
C GLY A 627 14.57 25.13 20.73
N GLN A 628 15.81 25.53 21.04
CA GLN A 628 16.34 25.46 22.40
C GLN A 628 15.62 26.47 23.30
N GLY A 629 15.47 26.15 24.59
CA GLY A 629 14.89 27.06 25.59
C GLY A 629 13.41 27.42 25.40
N GLY A 630 12.68 26.77 24.48
CA GLY A 630 11.30 27.09 24.15
C GLY A 630 11.14 28.10 22.99
N GLU A 631 12.22 28.41 22.27
CA GLU A 631 12.14 29.16 21.03
C GLU A 631 11.42 28.38 19.91
N PRO A 632 10.84 29.06 18.90
CA PRO A 632 10.36 28.42 17.68
C PRO A 632 11.50 27.71 16.92
N ALA A 633 11.22 26.55 16.34
CA ALA A 633 12.16 25.79 15.51
C ALA A 633 12.56 26.49 14.19
N ALA A 634 11.76 27.47 13.75
CA ALA A 634 11.98 28.31 12.57
C ALA A 634 11.05 29.53 12.61
N TYR A 635 11.24 30.44 11.65
CA TYR A 635 10.35 31.58 11.39
C TYR A 635 10.05 31.63 9.89
N GLY A 636 8.90 32.20 9.50
CA GLY A 636 8.49 32.30 8.09
C GLY A 636 7.93 33.67 7.71
N ILE A 637 8.21 34.09 6.48
CA ILE A 637 7.80 35.36 5.87
C ILE A 637 7.43 35.13 4.39
N GLU A 638 6.47 35.89 3.85
CA GLU A 638 6.00 35.74 2.45
C GLU A 638 6.27 37.03 1.65
N ALA A 639 6.65 36.89 0.38
CA ALA A 639 6.80 38.00 -0.56
C ALA A 639 5.97 37.75 -1.82
N ASP A 640 5.21 38.76 -2.26
CA ASP A 640 4.58 38.77 -3.58
C ASP A 640 5.50 39.46 -4.60
N VAL A 641 5.57 38.92 -5.82
CA VAL A 641 6.36 39.49 -6.91
C VAL A 641 5.48 40.49 -7.66
N ASN A 642 5.72 41.79 -7.45
CA ASN A 642 4.85 42.86 -7.91
C ASN A 642 4.64 42.81 -9.42
N ASP A 643 3.38 42.64 -9.83
CA ASP A 643 2.96 42.55 -11.22
C ASP A 643 3.77 41.50 -12.03
N CYS A 644 4.29 40.45 -11.37
CA CYS A 644 5.26 39.45 -11.83
C CYS A 644 5.43 39.28 -13.35
N PHE A 645 4.39 38.84 -14.06
CA PHE A 645 4.44 38.55 -15.50
C PHE A 645 4.76 39.77 -16.39
N TYR A 646 4.46 40.98 -15.95
CA TYR A 646 4.76 42.22 -16.70
C TYR A 646 6.25 42.58 -16.68
N ASN A 647 7.08 41.91 -15.87
CA ASN A 647 8.53 42.07 -15.87
C ASN A 647 9.23 41.26 -16.97
N PHE A 648 8.49 40.50 -17.80
CA PHE A 648 9.05 39.62 -18.82
C PHE A 648 8.35 39.75 -20.19
N PHE A 649 9.11 39.65 -21.27
CA PHE A 649 8.60 39.59 -22.65
C PHE A 649 9.21 38.43 -23.44
N SER A 650 8.55 37.98 -24.51
CA SER A 650 9.14 37.08 -25.51
C SER A 650 8.72 37.51 -26.91
N GLU A 651 9.68 37.98 -27.69
CA GLU A 651 9.47 38.41 -29.09
C GLU A 651 8.98 37.28 -29.99
N THR A 652 9.45 36.06 -29.73
CA THR A 652 9.20 34.84 -30.47
C THR A 652 7.70 34.50 -30.54
N VAL A 653 6.98 34.64 -29.43
CA VAL A 653 5.53 34.41 -29.37
C VAL A 653 4.67 35.66 -29.49
N ALA A 654 5.24 36.87 -29.39
CA ALA A 654 4.50 38.13 -29.41
C ALA A 654 3.58 38.30 -30.64
N SER A 655 3.96 37.73 -31.80
CA SER A 655 3.17 37.78 -33.03
C SER A 655 1.77 37.13 -32.93
N TRP A 656 1.53 36.26 -31.95
CA TRP A 656 0.21 35.67 -31.69
C TRP A 656 -0.76 36.60 -30.96
N PHE A 657 -0.24 37.57 -30.19
CA PHE A 657 -1.04 38.42 -29.30
C PHE A 657 -1.35 39.77 -29.95
N GLY A 658 -1.77 39.75 -31.23
CA GLY A 658 -1.94 40.94 -32.04
C GLY A 658 -3.14 41.81 -31.65
N ILE A 659 -2.93 43.12 -31.57
CA ILE A 659 -3.99 44.12 -31.40
C ILE A 659 -4.23 44.81 -32.74
N ASP A 660 -5.48 44.82 -33.18
CA ASP A 660 -5.89 45.23 -34.53
C ASP A 660 -5.99 46.76 -34.67
N CYS A 661 -4.84 47.43 -34.63
CA CYS A 661 -4.72 48.88 -34.80
C CYS A 661 -3.67 49.23 -35.89
N PRO A 662 -3.95 48.91 -37.17
CA PRO A 662 -3.04 49.25 -38.26
C PRO A 662 -2.97 50.77 -38.46
N LEU A 663 -1.76 51.30 -38.40
CA LEU A 663 -1.38 52.67 -38.78
C LEU A 663 0.01 52.60 -39.43
N THR A 664 0.40 53.66 -40.14
CA THR A 664 1.76 53.82 -40.65
C THR A 664 2.78 54.06 -39.53
N VAL A 665 4.07 53.91 -39.84
CA VAL A 665 5.17 54.18 -38.89
C VAL A 665 5.14 55.65 -38.44
N ALA A 666 5.04 56.58 -39.39
CA ALA A 666 4.98 58.02 -39.12
C ALA A 666 3.79 58.43 -38.23
N GLU A 667 2.62 57.78 -38.38
CA GLU A 667 1.49 58.01 -37.47
C GLU A 667 1.79 57.53 -36.05
N TRP A 668 2.47 56.40 -35.86
CA TRP A 668 2.85 55.92 -34.52
C TRP A 668 3.94 56.80 -33.90
N GLU A 669 4.93 57.24 -34.67
CA GLU A 669 6.00 58.14 -34.22
C GLU A 669 5.43 59.46 -33.68
N GLN A 670 4.46 60.06 -34.38
CA GLN A 670 3.76 61.27 -33.91
C GLN A 670 3.07 61.10 -32.55
N PHE A 671 2.59 59.89 -32.20
CA PHE A 671 2.00 59.63 -30.89
C PHE A 671 3.02 59.25 -29.81
N LEU A 672 4.17 58.68 -30.18
CA LEU A 672 5.23 58.25 -29.23
C LEU A 672 6.09 59.44 -28.76
N ILE A 673 6.44 60.36 -29.66
CA ILE A 673 7.31 61.53 -29.37
C ILE A 673 6.71 62.44 -28.28
N LEU A 674 5.38 62.48 -28.16
CA LEU A 674 4.64 63.38 -27.26
C LEU A 674 4.70 63.03 -25.76
N LEU A 675 5.42 61.96 -25.34
CA LEU A 675 5.31 61.39 -23.99
C LEU A 675 6.63 60.95 -23.32
N LEU A 676 7.80 61.16 -23.93
CA LEU A 676 9.08 60.68 -23.40
C LEU A 676 9.91 61.79 -22.74
N GLY A 677 9.82 61.89 -21.40
CA GLY A 677 10.69 62.76 -20.61
C GLY A 677 10.76 62.35 -19.14
N GLY A 678 11.96 61.97 -18.66
CA GLY A 678 12.25 61.78 -17.22
C GLY A 678 12.96 60.47 -16.86
N SER A 679 14.30 60.49 -16.83
CA SER A 679 15.14 59.42 -16.26
C SER A 679 15.24 59.53 -14.73
N PRO A 680 15.19 58.41 -13.96
CA PRO A 680 15.51 58.39 -12.53
C PRO A 680 16.68 57.46 -12.18
N GLY A 681 17.48 57.85 -11.16
CA GLY A 681 18.58 57.02 -10.62
C GLY A 681 18.15 56.00 -9.55
N LEU A 682 19.14 55.33 -8.95
CA LEU A 682 19.00 54.19 -8.03
C LEU A 682 19.70 54.45 -6.67
N CYS A 683 19.24 53.81 -5.59
CA CYS A 683 19.84 53.87 -4.24
C CYS A 683 19.65 52.53 -3.49
N MET A 684 20.34 52.29 -2.36
CA MET A 684 20.57 50.95 -1.77
C MET A 684 20.19 50.80 -0.28
N ARG A 685 20.29 49.55 0.24
CA ARG A 685 20.24 49.05 1.66
C ARG A 685 18.85 48.67 2.19
N PHE A 686 18.64 47.68 3.09
CA PHE A 686 19.35 46.50 3.69
C PHE A 686 18.24 45.69 4.45
N GLU A 687 18.33 44.44 4.95
CA GLU A 687 19.40 43.50 5.37
C GLU A 687 18.98 42.01 5.07
N THR A 688 19.72 40.95 5.50
CA THR A 688 19.50 39.46 5.37
C THR A 688 18.50 38.85 4.37
N ASP A 689 17.22 39.28 4.35
CA ASP A 689 16.32 39.11 3.20
C ASP A 689 16.99 39.51 1.87
N LYS A 690 17.98 40.42 1.97
CA LYS A 690 19.10 40.71 1.07
C LYS A 690 19.45 39.63 0.05
N LEU A 691 19.55 38.33 0.37
CA LEU A 691 19.96 37.38 -0.69
C LEU A 691 18.88 37.22 -1.76
N VAL A 692 17.61 37.15 -1.36
CA VAL A 692 16.47 37.16 -2.29
C VAL A 692 16.25 38.57 -2.81
N GLU A 693 16.24 39.58 -1.94
CA GLU A 693 15.95 40.96 -2.32
C GLU A 693 17.02 41.55 -3.25
N LYS A 694 18.31 41.31 -3.00
CA LYS A 694 19.41 41.68 -3.91
C LYS A 694 19.31 40.93 -5.22
N ALA A 695 19.05 39.62 -5.22
CA ALA A 695 18.89 38.88 -6.47
C ALA A 695 17.74 39.44 -7.32
N PHE A 696 16.62 39.82 -6.70
CA PHE A 696 15.50 40.47 -7.37
C PHE A 696 15.79 41.94 -7.76
N HIS A 697 16.53 42.70 -6.94
CA HIS A 697 16.95 44.08 -7.19
C HIS A 697 17.99 44.20 -8.32
N ASP A 698 19.00 43.33 -8.35
CA ASP A 698 19.97 43.21 -9.44
C ASP A 698 19.26 42.75 -10.73
N LEU A 699 18.20 41.94 -10.59
CA LEU A 699 17.25 41.63 -11.67
C LEU A 699 16.23 42.75 -11.95
N ASN A 700 16.18 43.83 -11.18
CA ASN A 700 15.23 44.95 -11.28
C ASN A 700 13.75 44.50 -11.30
N ILE A 701 13.41 43.48 -10.50
CA ILE A 701 12.07 42.92 -10.32
C ILE A 701 11.56 43.34 -8.93
N PRO A 702 10.45 44.09 -8.81
CA PRO A 702 9.96 44.55 -7.53
C PRO A 702 9.32 43.42 -6.70
N LEU A 703 9.68 43.33 -5.42
CA LEU A 703 9.01 42.50 -4.41
C LEU A 703 8.06 43.35 -3.54
N THR A 704 7.23 42.70 -2.73
CA THR A 704 6.57 43.30 -1.56
C THR A 704 6.31 42.22 -0.52
N TRP A 705 6.85 42.42 0.67
CA TRP A 705 6.69 41.54 1.83
C TRP A 705 5.28 41.62 2.43
N SER A 706 4.77 40.50 2.95
CA SER A 706 3.45 40.40 3.58
C SER A 706 3.39 41.01 4.98
N SER A 707 4.54 41.01 5.66
CA SER A 707 4.80 41.54 7.00
C SER A 707 6.21 42.12 7.00
N ASN A 708 6.51 43.00 7.96
CA ASN A 708 7.88 43.49 8.17
C ASN A 708 8.73 42.47 8.92
N ASP A 709 8.08 41.65 9.76
CA ASP A 709 8.71 40.73 10.70
C ASP A 709 8.38 39.26 10.32
N PRO A 710 9.34 38.33 10.45
CA PRO A 710 9.08 36.89 10.34
C PRO A 710 8.19 36.35 11.46
N SER A 711 7.27 35.44 11.14
CA SER A 711 6.32 34.86 12.10
C SER A 711 6.70 33.43 12.53
N PRO A 712 6.56 33.07 13.81
CA PRO A 712 6.71 31.69 14.28
C PRO A 712 5.49 30.79 13.94
N VAL A 713 4.39 31.39 13.47
CA VAL A 713 3.25 30.68 12.88
C VAL A 713 3.01 31.26 11.49
N PHE A 714 3.39 30.52 10.45
CA PHE A 714 3.45 31.00 9.08
C PHE A 714 2.33 30.44 8.20
N GLU A 715 1.70 31.29 7.39
CA GLU A 715 0.38 31.06 6.78
C GLU A 715 0.42 31.08 5.23
N THR A 716 1.01 30.08 4.58
CA THR A 716 1.20 30.06 3.11
C THR A 716 0.40 28.97 2.37
N VAL A 717 0.09 29.16 1.08
CA VAL A 717 -0.60 28.22 0.15
C VAL A 717 -1.85 27.49 0.73
N GLY A 718 -2.57 28.14 1.66
CA GLY A 718 -3.75 27.56 2.32
C GLY A 718 -3.43 26.53 3.42
N ILE A 719 -2.23 26.59 3.99
CA ILE A 719 -1.67 25.79 5.08
C ILE A 719 -1.23 26.74 6.21
N CYS A 720 -1.16 26.25 7.43
CA CYS A 720 -0.46 26.85 8.56
C CYS A 720 0.75 25.97 8.91
N LEU A 721 1.92 26.58 9.10
CA LEU A 721 3.10 25.98 9.70
C LEU A 721 3.27 26.60 11.09
N ASP A 722 3.12 25.81 12.14
CA ASP A 722 3.41 26.24 13.50
C ASP A 722 4.80 25.71 13.87
N PHE A 723 5.77 26.63 13.97
CA PHE A 723 7.15 26.30 14.29
C PHE A 723 7.42 26.22 15.80
N LYS A 724 6.46 26.59 16.66
CA LYS A 724 6.54 26.34 18.11
C LYS A 724 6.15 24.90 18.44
N GLN A 725 5.06 24.44 17.84
CA GLN A 725 4.56 23.06 17.99
C GLN A 725 5.22 22.06 17.01
N CYS A 726 5.99 22.55 16.04
CA CYS A 726 6.54 21.76 14.94
C CYS A 726 5.47 20.94 14.21
N ILE A 727 4.36 21.58 13.80
CA ILE A 727 3.27 20.96 13.03
C ILE A 727 2.91 21.75 11.77
N ALA A 728 2.36 21.05 10.77
CA ALA A 728 1.75 21.65 9.58
C ALA A 728 0.31 21.16 9.43
N TYR A 729 -0.64 22.08 9.21
CA TYR A 729 -2.08 21.78 9.12
C TYR A 729 -2.82 22.66 8.10
N ASN A 730 -3.98 22.20 7.62
CA ASN A 730 -4.80 22.97 6.67
C ASN A 730 -5.46 24.19 7.36
N LYS A 731 -5.44 25.39 6.71
CA LYS A 731 -6.13 26.59 7.25
C LYS A 731 -7.60 26.31 7.55
N SER A 732 -8.09 26.70 8.73
CA SER A 732 -9.48 26.48 9.20
C SER A 732 -10.55 26.69 8.11
N ARG A 733 -10.60 27.88 7.47
CA ARG A 733 -11.58 28.21 6.42
C ARG A 733 -11.54 27.28 5.20
N ARG A 734 -10.39 26.65 4.91
CA ARG A 734 -10.24 25.66 3.81
C ARG A 734 -10.92 24.34 4.19
N LEU A 735 -10.72 23.87 5.42
CA LEU A 735 -11.38 22.67 5.95
C LEU A 735 -12.91 22.86 6.00
N TRP A 736 -13.37 23.92 6.67
CA TRP A 736 -14.81 24.21 6.79
C TRP A 736 -15.52 24.33 5.44
N ARG A 737 -14.91 24.99 4.44
CA ARG A 737 -15.49 25.06 3.09
C ARG A 737 -15.62 23.69 2.41
N ALA A 738 -14.55 22.88 2.41
CA ALA A 738 -14.59 21.55 1.79
C ALA A 738 -15.58 20.61 2.51
N PHE A 739 -15.66 20.73 3.83
CA PHE A 739 -16.61 20.00 4.67
C PHE A 739 -18.08 20.37 4.37
N LEU A 740 -18.40 21.67 4.39
CA LEU A 740 -19.76 22.16 4.11
C LEU A 740 -20.20 21.84 2.67
N ALA A 741 -19.30 21.97 1.69
CA ALA A 741 -19.55 21.56 0.32
C ALA A 741 -19.83 20.06 0.18
N GLY A 742 -19.13 19.20 0.95
CA GLY A 742 -19.35 17.77 0.96
C GLY A 742 -20.70 17.38 1.60
N ARG A 743 -21.10 18.04 2.71
CA ARG A 743 -22.45 17.88 3.28
C ARG A 743 -23.54 18.31 2.29
N GLU A 744 -23.32 19.39 1.55
CA GLU A 744 -24.26 19.87 0.53
C GLU A 744 -24.34 18.92 -0.68
N LEU A 745 -23.24 18.31 -1.09
CA LEU A 745 -23.26 17.21 -2.06
C LEU A 745 -24.07 16.01 -1.53
N LEU A 746 -23.88 15.59 -0.27
CA LEU A 746 -24.62 14.47 0.31
C LEU A 746 -26.14 14.70 0.38
N ARG A 747 -26.63 15.94 0.52
CA ARG A 747 -28.07 16.25 0.43
C ARG A 747 -28.66 15.94 -0.95
N ARG A 748 -27.85 15.97 -2.01
CA ARG A 748 -28.29 15.84 -3.40
C ARG A 748 -28.29 14.37 -3.84
N ASN A 749 -29.38 13.91 -4.45
CA ASN A 749 -29.47 12.56 -5.03
C ASN A 749 -28.78 12.50 -6.41
N VAL A 750 -28.98 13.56 -7.22
CA VAL A 750 -28.38 13.74 -8.56
C VAL A 750 -27.48 14.98 -8.57
N VAL A 751 -26.19 14.79 -8.86
CA VAL A 751 -25.18 15.85 -8.91
C VAL A 751 -24.67 16.09 -10.33
N SER A 752 -24.16 17.28 -10.60
CA SER A 752 -23.25 17.46 -11.74
C SER A 752 -21.90 16.83 -11.39
N VAL A 753 -21.43 15.93 -12.24
CA VAL A 753 -20.16 15.21 -12.01
C VAL A 753 -18.97 16.17 -12.03
N LYS A 754 -19.10 17.32 -12.70
CA LYS A 754 -18.09 18.38 -12.67
C LYS A 754 -17.94 19.03 -11.29
N LEU A 755 -19.02 19.18 -10.54
CA LEU A 755 -18.98 19.68 -9.15
C LEU A 755 -18.29 18.67 -8.23
N LEU A 756 -18.57 17.37 -8.43
CA LEU A 756 -17.96 16.29 -7.68
C LEU A 756 -16.45 16.17 -7.97
N GLU A 757 -16.04 16.29 -9.24
CA GLU A 757 -14.63 16.35 -9.66
C GLU A 757 -13.89 17.56 -9.03
N ILE A 758 -14.55 18.72 -8.92
CA ILE A 758 -14.00 19.91 -8.24
C ILE A 758 -13.83 19.67 -6.74
N TRP A 759 -14.85 19.14 -6.07
CA TRP A 759 -14.79 18.85 -4.63
C TRP A 759 -13.73 17.78 -4.31
N LEU A 760 -13.69 16.70 -5.10
CA LEU A 760 -12.69 15.65 -4.97
C LEU A 760 -11.27 16.20 -5.11
N GLY A 761 -11.02 17.10 -6.07
CA GLY A 761 -9.72 17.79 -6.19
C GLY A 761 -9.34 18.62 -4.96
N HIS A 762 -10.31 19.28 -4.31
CA HIS A 762 -10.06 19.98 -3.04
C HIS A 762 -9.75 19.01 -1.89
N MET A 763 -10.47 17.88 -1.80
CA MET A 763 -10.22 16.85 -0.78
C MET A 763 -8.85 16.19 -0.98
N THR A 764 -8.50 15.79 -2.20
CA THR A 764 -7.16 15.28 -2.57
C THR A 764 -6.09 16.27 -2.14
N SER A 765 -6.29 17.58 -2.38
CA SER A 765 -5.34 18.64 -2.00
C SER A 765 -5.26 18.88 -0.49
N ILE A 766 -6.33 18.65 0.28
CA ILE A 766 -6.33 18.68 1.75
C ILE A 766 -5.57 17.47 2.31
N PHE A 767 -5.83 16.27 1.76
CA PHE A 767 -5.14 15.02 2.10
C PHE A 767 -3.67 14.97 1.66
N MET A 768 -3.14 15.97 0.95
CA MET A 768 -1.71 16.02 0.65
C MET A 768 -0.83 16.21 1.90
N LEU A 769 -1.35 16.77 3.00
CA LEU A 769 -0.67 16.78 4.31
C LEU A 769 -0.80 15.46 5.10
N ALA A 770 -1.77 14.61 4.74
CA ALA A 770 -2.03 13.33 5.40
C ALA A 770 -2.38 12.26 4.34
N PRO A 771 -1.39 11.80 3.51
CA PRO A 771 -1.68 11.09 2.27
C PRO A 771 -2.44 9.77 2.43
N HIS A 772 -2.39 9.16 3.62
CA HIS A 772 -3.19 7.97 3.99
C HIS A 772 -4.70 8.23 3.89
N GLY A 773 -5.17 9.48 4.05
CA GLY A 773 -6.58 9.86 3.88
C GLY A 773 -7.13 9.64 2.47
N LEU A 774 -6.27 9.54 1.45
CA LEU A 774 -6.68 9.20 0.08
C LEU A 774 -7.33 7.81 -0.03
N SER A 775 -7.08 6.91 0.93
CA SER A 775 -7.73 5.59 1.03
C SER A 775 -9.26 5.65 1.08
N CYS A 776 -9.84 6.79 1.49
CA CYS A 776 -11.28 7.02 1.49
C CYS A 776 -11.91 7.09 0.08
N PHE A 777 -11.14 7.09 -1.00
CA PHE A 777 -11.63 7.32 -2.37
C PHE A 777 -11.26 6.20 -3.34
N PHE A 778 -12.28 5.49 -3.85
CA PHE A 778 -12.11 4.41 -4.83
C PHE A 778 -13.22 4.45 -5.89
N HIS A 779 -14.46 4.19 -5.49
CA HIS A 779 -15.64 4.23 -6.36
C HIS A 779 -15.89 5.63 -6.92
N ILE A 780 -15.54 6.69 -6.18
CA ILE A 780 -15.72 8.07 -6.64
C ILE A 780 -14.90 8.37 -7.92
N TYR A 781 -13.71 7.80 -8.09
CA TYR A 781 -12.92 7.94 -9.31
C TYR A 781 -13.54 7.20 -10.50
N LYS A 782 -14.06 5.97 -10.27
CA LYS A 782 -14.81 5.19 -11.28
C LYS A 782 -16.08 5.94 -11.71
N PHE A 783 -16.83 6.49 -10.75
CA PHE A 783 -18.05 7.28 -10.98
C PHE A 783 -17.79 8.59 -11.74
N VAL A 784 -16.76 9.35 -11.35
CA VAL A 784 -16.37 10.60 -12.05
C VAL A 784 -15.95 10.32 -13.50
N THR A 785 -15.26 9.19 -13.75
CA THR A 785 -14.84 8.79 -15.09
C THR A 785 -16.03 8.40 -15.98
N LEU A 786 -16.89 7.48 -15.50
CA LEU A 786 -18.03 6.95 -16.26
C LEU A 786 -19.11 8.00 -16.60
N HIS A 787 -19.23 9.04 -15.78
CA HIS A 787 -20.29 10.05 -15.93
C HIS A 787 -19.76 11.47 -16.20
N ARG A 788 -18.48 11.60 -16.61
CA ARG A 788 -17.84 12.90 -16.89
C ARG A 788 -18.67 13.73 -17.88
N GLY A 789 -18.82 15.02 -17.56
CA GLY A 789 -19.61 15.96 -18.36
C GLY A 789 -21.13 15.87 -18.21
N LYS A 790 -21.66 14.90 -17.47
CA LYS A 790 -23.12 14.69 -17.28
C LYS A 790 -23.55 14.99 -15.84
N ARG A 791 -24.87 15.04 -15.62
CA ARG A 791 -25.48 14.92 -14.28
C ARG A 791 -25.81 13.45 -14.03
N ALA A 792 -25.51 12.93 -12.85
CA ALA A 792 -25.70 11.52 -12.51
C ALA A 792 -26.17 11.33 -11.06
N LYS A 793 -26.92 10.24 -10.82
CA LYS A 793 -27.35 9.81 -9.49
C LYS A 793 -26.17 9.19 -8.74
N MET A 794 -25.81 9.72 -7.58
CA MET A 794 -24.64 9.20 -6.85
C MET A 794 -24.89 7.80 -6.30
N TRP A 795 -23.93 6.90 -6.51
CA TRP A 795 -23.97 5.54 -5.96
C TRP A 795 -23.93 5.54 -4.42
N LYS A 796 -24.47 4.47 -3.80
CA LYS A 796 -24.42 4.30 -2.33
C LYS A 796 -22.99 4.31 -1.80
N THR A 797 -22.06 3.63 -2.49
CA THR A 797 -20.63 3.57 -2.18
C THR A 797 -19.96 4.95 -2.24
N VAL A 798 -20.15 5.70 -3.32
CA VAL A 798 -19.66 7.09 -3.43
C VAL A 798 -20.18 7.98 -2.29
N ARG A 799 -21.43 7.79 -1.85
CA ARG A 799 -21.99 8.50 -0.69
C ARG A 799 -21.43 8.01 0.65
N ALA A 800 -20.84 6.81 0.74
CA ALA A 800 -20.10 6.34 1.91
C ALA A 800 -18.68 6.93 1.93
N GLU A 801 -17.97 6.88 0.80
CA GLU A 801 -16.63 7.48 0.61
C GLU A 801 -16.61 8.98 0.98
N ILE A 802 -17.63 9.74 0.56
CA ILE A 802 -17.77 11.15 0.95
C ILE A 802 -17.94 11.30 2.47
N ARG A 803 -18.66 10.40 3.15
CA ARG A 803 -18.81 10.46 4.63
C ARG A 803 -17.51 10.12 5.36
N LEU A 804 -16.80 9.08 4.93
CA LEU A 804 -15.50 8.71 5.49
C LEU A 804 -14.53 9.88 5.39
N ALA A 805 -14.41 10.47 4.19
CA ALA A 805 -13.57 11.62 3.94
C ALA A 805 -13.95 12.86 4.78
N LEU A 806 -15.25 13.10 5.02
CA LEU A 806 -15.74 14.19 5.88
C LEU A 806 -15.51 13.94 7.38
N GLY A 807 -15.31 12.68 7.80
CA GLY A 807 -14.89 12.31 9.15
C GLY A 807 -13.39 12.50 9.36
N VAL A 808 -12.56 11.91 8.50
CA VAL A 808 -11.08 11.93 8.69
C VAL A 808 -10.42 13.26 8.32
N MET A 809 -11.06 14.15 7.54
CA MET A 809 -10.41 15.38 7.06
C MET A 809 -9.99 16.37 8.14
N TRP A 810 -10.56 16.29 9.34
CA TRP A 810 -10.14 17.12 10.46
C TRP A 810 -8.75 16.73 10.98
N LEU A 811 -8.37 15.46 10.82
CA LEU A 811 -7.08 14.89 11.25
C LEU A 811 -5.93 15.19 10.26
N THR A 812 -6.12 16.14 9.35
CA THR A 812 -5.17 16.44 8.27
C THR A 812 -4.08 17.43 8.71
N ARG A 813 -3.43 17.07 9.82
CA ARG A 813 -2.21 17.66 10.35
C ARG A 813 -1.06 16.65 10.29
N THR A 814 0.17 17.15 10.28
CA THR A 814 1.40 16.36 10.42
C THR A 814 2.30 17.04 11.45
N SER A 815 3.23 16.29 12.03
CA SER A 815 4.44 16.92 12.58
C SER A 815 5.42 17.23 11.45
N ILE A 816 6.24 18.26 11.66
CA ILE A 816 7.46 18.59 10.90
C ILE A 816 8.70 18.54 11.81
N LYS A 817 8.56 17.98 13.03
CA LYS A 817 9.68 17.68 13.94
C LYS A 817 10.50 16.51 13.41
N PHE A 818 11.83 16.66 13.41
CA PHE A 818 12.74 15.55 13.20
C PHE A 818 12.85 14.70 14.48
N ASN A 819 11.96 13.71 14.59
CA ASN A 819 11.97 12.70 15.66
C ASN A 819 11.98 11.29 15.04
N PRO A 820 13.12 10.83 14.50
CA PRO A 820 13.21 9.53 13.84
C PRO A 820 13.06 8.39 14.87
N ILE A 821 12.54 7.26 14.41
CA ILE A 821 12.64 6.00 15.18
C ILE A 821 14.09 5.53 15.09
N HIS A 822 14.70 5.24 16.24
CA HIS A 822 16.11 4.84 16.33
C HIS A 822 16.37 3.38 15.91
N GLN A 823 15.33 2.55 15.90
CA GLN A 823 15.32 1.23 15.31
C GLN A 823 15.28 1.36 13.77
N LEU A 824 16.23 0.72 13.09
CA LEU A 824 16.33 0.63 11.64
C LEU A 824 16.17 -0.83 11.24
N ASP A 825 15.08 -1.12 10.52
CA ASP A 825 14.78 -2.46 10.01
C ASP A 825 15.15 -2.55 8.52
N ALA A 826 16.01 -3.50 8.18
CA ALA A 826 16.49 -3.80 6.83
C ALA A 826 15.98 -5.18 6.39
N GLY A 827 14.95 -5.19 5.53
CA GLY A 827 14.37 -6.41 4.98
C GLY A 827 14.92 -6.77 3.59
N ASP A 828 15.11 -8.06 3.35
CA ASP A 828 15.29 -8.62 2.00
C ASP A 828 14.34 -9.82 1.80
N SER A 829 13.95 -10.11 0.57
CA SER A 829 12.95 -11.13 0.26
C SER A 829 13.18 -11.80 -1.10
N SER A 830 12.99 -13.12 -1.11
CA SER A 830 13.06 -13.99 -2.27
C SER A 830 11.71 -14.70 -2.48
N SER A 831 11.59 -15.51 -3.52
CA SER A 831 10.41 -16.36 -3.75
C SER A 831 10.21 -17.45 -2.69
N ASN A 832 11.24 -17.78 -1.89
CA ASN A 832 11.25 -18.96 -1.03
C ASN A 832 11.41 -18.61 0.47
N ALA A 833 11.94 -17.43 0.77
CA ALA A 833 12.23 -16.96 2.13
C ALA A 833 12.38 -15.43 2.18
N PHE A 834 12.17 -14.84 3.35
CA PHE A 834 12.51 -13.45 3.66
C PHE A 834 13.44 -13.39 4.87
N ALA A 835 14.18 -12.29 5.00
CA ALA A 835 14.99 -11.97 6.16
C ALA A 835 14.70 -10.52 6.59
N LEU A 836 14.63 -10.29 7.90
CA LEU A 836 14.54 -8.96 8.49
C LEU A 836 15.67 -8.80 9.49
N LEU A 837 16.53 -7.79 9.27
CA LEU A 837 17.63 -7.44 10.16
C LEU A 837 17.27 -6.13 10.86
N THR A 838 17.32 -6.10 12.18
CA THR A 838 17.07 -4.89 12.98
C THR A 838 18.37 -4.42 13.61
N THR A 839 18.69 -3.14 13.48
CA THR A 839 19.81 -2.48 14.16
C THR A 839 19.36 -1.16 14.77
N TRP A 840 20.10 -0.66 15.76
CA TRP A 840 19.93 0.71 16.26
C TRP A 840 20.86 1.65 15.49
N ALA A 841 20.42 2.89 15.26
CA ALA A 841 21.17 3.93 14.55
C ALA A 841 21.11 5.27 15.28
N THR A 842 22.19 6.06 15.19
CA THR A 842 22.27 7.38 15.83
C THR A 842 21.44 8.44 15.10
N THR A 843 21.09 9.52 15.80
CA THR A 843 20.39 10.67 15.22
C THR A 843 21.13 11.25 14.00
N ALA A 844 22.47 11.18 13.98
CA ALA A 844 23.29 11.68 12.88
C ALA A 844 23.19 10.79 11.63
N GLU A 845 23.31 9.47 11.79
CA GLU A 845 23.18 8.49 10.68
C GLU A 845 21.76 8.49 10.11
N LEU A 846 20.76 8.60 10.97
CA LEU A 846 19.36 8.74 10.57
C LEU A 846 19.11 10.10 9.89
N LYS A 847 19.71 11.20 10.35
CA LYS A 847 19.62 12.51 9.69
C LYS A 847 20.27 12.49 8.30
N ASP A 848 21.39 11.80 8.11
CA ASP A 848 22.02 11.67 6.79
C ASP A 848 21.21 10.77 5.85
N THR A 849 20.70 9.64 6.35
CA THR A 849 19.87 8.70 5.58
C THR A 849 18.54 9.34 5.17
N CYS A 850 17.88 10.06 6.07
CA CYS A 850 16.59 10.73 5.83
C CYS A 850 16.64 11.91 4.86
N LYS A 851 17.83 12.40 4.46
CA LYS A 851 17.98 13.33 3.31
C LYS A 851 17.43 12.72 2.02
N TRP A 852 17.31 11.40 1.93
CA TRP A 852 17.01 10.66 0.71
C TRP A 852 15.66 9.94 0.80
N ARG A 853 14.70 10.34 -0.04
CA ARG A 853 13.38 9.68 -0.13
C ARG A 853 13.38 8.58 -1.18
N GLU A 854 12.99 7.36 -0.78
CA GLU A 854 12.93 6.14 -1.59
C GLU A 854 12.32 6.30 -3.00
N ALA A 855 11.41 7.26 -3.18
CA ALA A 855 10.85 7.67 -4.47
C ALA A 855 11.88 7.94 -5.59
N TRP A 856 13.16 8.16 -5.26
CA TRP A 856 14.25 8.22 -6.24
C TRP A 856 14.33 6.97 -7.12
N ARG A 857 14.06 5.76 -6.59
CA ARG A 857 14.15 4.48 -7.33
C ARG A 857 13.11 4.32 -8.44
N PHE A 858 12.16 5.25 -8.55
CA PHE A 858 11.12 5.29 -9.58
C PHE A 858 11.33 6.45 -10.58
N ARG A 859 12.43 7.21 -10.48
CA ARG A 859 12.80 8.27 -11.43
C ARG A 859 13.76 7.71 -12.49
N PRO A 860 13.44 7.75 -13.79
CA PRO A 860 14.32 7.21 -14.83
C PRO A 860 15.71 7.87 -14.82
N PHE A 861 16.75 7.09 -15.12
CA PHE A 861 18.08 7.62 -15.42
C PHE A 861 18.06 8.45 -16.72
N PRO A 862 19.03 9.38 -16.91
CA PRO A 862 19.32 9.97 -18.22
C PRO A 862 19.62 8.90 -19.26
N GLU A 863 19.14 9.06 -20.49
CA GLU A 863 19.37 8.08 -21.58
C GLU A 863 20.88 7.84 -21.79
N SER A 864 21.69 8.91 -21.81
CA SER A 864 23.15 8.81 -21.88
C SER A 864 23.79 7.97 -20.77
N LEU A 865 23.17 7.86 -19.59
CA LEU A 865 23.67 7.02 -18.49
C LEU A 865 23.20 5.56 -18.61
N ILE A 866 22.03 5.33 -19.22
CA ILE A 866 21.53 4.00 -19.56
C ILE A 866 22.38 3.39 -20.66
N ASP A 867 22.65 4.17 -21.72
CA ASP A 867 23.49 3.81 -22.86
C ASP A 867 24.94 3.56 -22.42
N ALA A 868 25.49 4.46 -21.58
CA ALA A 868 26.81 4.27 -20.99
C ALA A 868 26.91 2.96 -20.20
N ALA A 869 25.85 2.56 -19.50
CA ALA A 869 25.83 1.32 -18.74
C ALA A 869 25.75 0.05 -19.61
N ASP A 870 25.44 0.13 -20.91
CA ASP A 870 25.65 -0.97 -21.86
C ASP A 870 27.08 -0.99 -22.43
N ASN A 871 27.76 0.17 -22.45
CA ASN A 871 29.15 0.32 -22.88
C ASN A 871 30.18 0.12 -21.73
N GLY A 872 29.72 -0.09 -20.50
CA GLY A 872 30.53 -0.49 -19.36
C GLY A 872 31.03 0.66 -18.47
N ARG A 873 31.77 0.26 -17.42
CA ARG A 873 32.11 1.07 -16.25
C ARG A 873 32.70 2.46 -16.56
N GLU A 874 33.72 2.52 -17.40
CA GLU A 874 34.44 3.78 -17.65
C GLU A 874 33.61 4.79 -18.44
N GLU A 875 32.71 4.32 -19.31
CA GLU A 875 31.76 5.20 -20.00
C GLU A 875 30.68 5.71 -19.03
N VAL A 876 30.22 4.88 -18.09
CA VAL A 876 29.35 5.33 -16.97
C VAL A 876 30.06 6.41 -16.15
N LEU A 877 31.33 6.23 -15.82
CA LEU A 877 32.13 7.24 -15.11
C LEU A 877 32.30 8.53 -15.92
N ARG A 878 32.52 8.43 -17.24
CA ARG A 878 32.62 9.59 -18.13
C ARG A 878 31.31 10.39 -18.14
N VAL A 879 30.16 9.72 -18.26
CA VAL A 879 28.85 10.36 -18.25
C VAL A 879 28.52 10.92 -16.86
N LEU A 880 28.81 10.19 -15.77
CA LEU A 880 28.62 10.71 -14.41
C LEU A 880 29.45 11.98 -14.17
N ARG A 881 30.74 12.01 -14.52
CA ARG A 881 31.58 13.24 -14.44
C ARG A 881 31.04 14.39 -15.30
N THR A 882 30.38 14.09 -16.43
CA THR A 882 29.74 15.11 -17.29
C THR A 882 28.45 15.66 -16.68
N LEU A 883 27.71 14.83 -15.92
CA LEU A 883 26.51 15.23 -15.16
C LEU A 883 26.85 15.88 -13.81
N CYS A 884 28.07 15.64 -13.30
CA CYS A 884 28.60 16.11 -12.02
C CYS A 884 29.89 16.93 -12.23
N PRO A 885 29.83 18.18 -12.74
CA PRO A 885 31.00 19.04 -12.72
C PRO A 885 31.42 19.30 -11.27
N GLU A 886 32.56 18.75 -10.86
CA GLU A 886 33.14 19.01 -9.53
C GLU A 886 33.48 20.50 -9.41
N VAL A 887 33.05 21.13 -8.31
CA VAL A 887 33.50 22.47 -7.91
C VAL A 887 34.52 22.26 -6.77
N PRO A 888 35.83 22.39 -7.02
CA PRO A 888 36.84 22.08 -6.01
C PRO A 888 36.96 23.21 -4.98
N GLY A 889 36.89 22.87 -3.69
CA GLY A 889 37.50 23.68 -2.62
C GLY A 889 36.59 24.19 -1.50
N GLU A 890 35.27 24.27 -1.66
CA GLU A 890 34.38 24.81 -0.61
C GLU A 890 33.73 23.70 0.24
N ALA A 891 34.12 23.63 1.51
CA ALA A 891 33.35 22.91 2.54
C ALA A 891 32.08 23.72 2.87
N VAL A 892 30.92 23.22 2.42
CA VAL A 892 29.64 23.92 2.59
C VAL A 892 29.24 23.96 4.08
N PRO A 893 28.93 25.14 4.66
CA PRO A 893 28.46 25.21 6.05
C PRO A 893 27.11 24.51 6.26
N ASP A 894 26.92 23.87 7.42
CA ASP A 894 25.73 23.06 7.77
C ASP A 894 24.38 23.79 7.71
N ASN A 895 24.37 25.12 7.59
CA ASN A 895 23.18 25.97 7.71
C ASN A 895 22.58 26.44 6.36
N GLU A 896 23.13 26.06 5.20
CA GLU A 896 22.57 26.43 3.89
C GLU A 896 21.56 25.42 3.33
N LEU A 897 20.27 25.74 3.38
CA LEU A 897 19.22 25.03 2.64
C LEU A 897 19.24 25.38 1.14
N LYS A 898 20.16 24.76 0.39
CA LYS A 898 20.19 24.86 -1.09
C LYS A 898 19.07 24.03 -1.75
N PRO A 899 18.37 24.57 -2.77
CA PRO A 899 17.33 23.83 -3.49
C PRO A 899 17.97 22.74 -4.38
N ALA A 900 18.15 21.55 -3.81
CA ALA A 900 18.62 20.33 -4.47
C ALA A 900 19.84 20.55 -5.39
N ALA A 901 21.02 20.76 -4.78
CA ALA A 901 22.27 20.47 -5.47
C ALA A 901 22.20 19.02 -6.02
N PRO A 902 22.33 18.80 -7.34
CA PRO A 902 22.26 17.46 -7.87
C PRO A 902 23.52 16.69 -7.44
N PHE A 903 23.31 15.42 -7.06
CA PHE A 903 24.32 14.46 -6.58
C PHE A 903 24.86 14.68 -5.16
N GLY A 904 24.94 13.57 -4.41
CA GLY A 904 25.79 13.48 -3.24
C GLY A 904 27.22 13.13 -3.65
N ALA A 905 28.19 13.94 -3.21
CA ALA A 905 29.60 13.60 -3.34
C ALA A 905 29.92 12.30 -2.56
N GLY A 906 30.74 11.41 -3.14
CA GLY A 906 31.33 10.29 -2.41
C GLY A 906 31.54 8.97 -3.17
N LEU A 907 30.67 8.60 -4.13
CA LEU A 907 30.67 7.22 -4.70
C LEU A 907 30.60 7.13 -6.24
N LEU A 908 31.23 8.04 -7.00
CA LEU A 908 31.25 7.97 -8.47
C LEU A 908 31.68 6.57 -9.00
N GLY A 909 32.72 5.98 -8.39
CA GLY A 909 33.18 4.62 -8.69
C GLY A 909 32.13 3.55 -8.36
N GLN A 910 31.86 3.35 -7.06
CA GLN A 910 30.99 2.27 -6.59
C GLN A 910 29.56 2.35 -7.17
N TYR A 911 29.04 3.54 -7.46
CA TYR A 911 27.73 3.70 -8.10
C TYR A 911 27.75 3.31 -9.58
N ALA A 912 28.84 3.59 -10.31
CA ALA A 912 29.02 3.06 -11.67
C ALA A 912 29.12 1.53 -11.69
N ASP A 913 29.90 0.97 -10.75
CA ASP A 913 30.01 -0.48 -10.54
C ASP A 913 28.63 -1.11 -10.27
N TRP A 914 27.83 -0.51 -9.38
CA TRP A 914 26.47 -0.97 -9.09
C TRP A 914 25.49 -0.83 -10.25
N ILE A 915 25.57 0.22 -11.07
CA ILE A 915 24.73 0.36 -12.28
C ILE A 915 25.03 -0.79 -13.25
N VAL A 916 26.31 -1.05 -13.56
CA VAL A 916 26.73 -2.12 -14.47
C VAL A 916 26.36 -3.49 -13.91
N HIS A 917 26.72 -3.79 -12.67
CA HIS A 917 26.37 -5.05 -12.01
C HIS A 917 24.86 -5.23 -11.81
N SER A 918 24.04 -4.18 -11.88
CA SER A 918 22.57 -4.35 -11.85
C SER A 918 22.00 -4.90 -13.16
N LYS A 919 22.73 -4.80 -14.29
CA LYS A 919 22.29 -5.32 -15.59
C LYS A 919 22.43 -6.83 -15.71
N ASP A 920 23.42 -7.42 -15.04
CA ASP A 920 23.71 -8.85 -14.99
C ASP A 920 22.52 -9.67 -14.43
N PRO A 921 22.01 -10.71 -15.13
CA PRO A 921 20.94 -11.59 -14.63
C PRO A 921 21.30 -12.43 -13.40
N THR A 922 22.59 -12.66 -13.14
CA THR A 922 23.14 -13.49 -12.05
C THR A 922 23.48 -12.68 -10.79
N SER A 923 23.62 -11.37 -10.94
CA SER A 923 23.99 -10.46 -9.85
C SER A 923 22.89 -10.28 -8.80
N TRP A 924 23.31 -10.23 -7.53
CA TRP A 924 22.44 -9.90 -6.39
C TRP A 924 21.76 -8.53 -6.52
N LEU A 925 22.30 -7.61 -7.32
CA LEU A 925 21.70 -6.30 -7.58
C LEU A 925 20.47 -6.35 -8.52
N ARG A 926 20.12 -7.52 -9.05
CA ARG A 926 18.96 -7.74 -9.93
C ARG A 926 17.60 -7.34 -9.31
N THR A 927 17.48 -7.35 -7.99
CA THR A 927 16.29 -6.91 -7.23
C THR A 927 16.43 -5.50 -6.64
N SER A 928 17.61 -4.86 -6.78
CA SER A 928 17.94 -3.62 -6.08
C SER A 928 17.11 -2.39 -6.52
N ALA A 929 17.15 -1.35 -5.68
CA ALA A 929 16.64 -0.02 -6.03
C ALA A 929 17.33 0.57 -7.28
N VAL A 930 18.62 0.28 -7.50
CA VAL A 930 19.36 0.71 -8.71
C VAL A 930 18.79 0.03 -9.97
N ARG A 931 18.51 -1.28 -9.91
CA ARG A 931 17.86 -2.01 -11.01
C ARG A 931 16.42 -1.56 -11.24
N SER A 932 15.72 -1.19 -10.17
CA SER A 932 14.38 -0.59 -10.25
C SER A 932 14.42 0.77 -10.96
N GLN A 933 15.41 1.60 -10.63
CA GLN A 933 15.61 2.91 -11.27
C GLN A 933 15.99 2.78 -12.75
N LEU A 934 16.86 1.83 -13.08
CA LEU A 934 17.24 1.49 -14.46
C LEU A 934 16.05 0.97 -15.29
N ARG A 935 15.04 0.36 -14.64
CA ARG A 935 13.80 -0.12 -15.28
C ARG A 935 12.66 0.91 -15.27
N ALA A 936 12.83 2.05 -14.62
CA ALA A 936 11.78 3.06 -14.53
C ALA A 936 11.49 3.66 -15.92
N THR A 937 10.26 3.48 -16.43
CA THR A 937 9.89 3.94 -17.76
C THR A 937 9.79 5.46 -17.83
N ARG A 938 10.48 6.08 -18.80
CA ARG A 938 10.35 7.51 -19.12
C ARG A 938 8.87 7.86 -19.39
N GLN A 939 8.31 8.82 -18.66
CA GLN A 939 6.93 9.24 -18.89
C GLN A 939 6.81 9.95 -20.25
N LYS A 940 5.71 9.70 -20.98
CA LYS A 940 5.45 10.28 -22.33
C LYS A 940 5.16 11.79 -22.33
N ARG A 941 5.36 12.48 -21.21
CA ARG A 941 5.21 13.95 -21.08
C ARG A 941 6.59 14.54 -20.86
N VAL A 942 6.83 15.72 -21.42
CA VAL A 942 8.04 16.50 -21.10
C VAL A 942 7.90 17.01 -19.67
N GLU A 943 8.50 16.28 -18.74
CA GLU A 943 8.58 16.67 -17.33
C GLU A 943 9.87 17.46 -17.10
N VAL A 944 9.74 18.65 -16.50
CA VAL A 944 10.88 19.38 -15.96
C VAL A 944 11.17 18.81 -14.59
N ASP A 945 12.09 17.85 -14.54
CA ASP A 945 12.56 17.23 -13.30
C ASP A 945 14.04 16.86 -13.48
N VAL A 946 14.89 17.19 -12.52
CA VAL A 946 16.30 16.78 -12.53
C VAL A 946 16.38 15.38 -11.92
N PRO A 947 16.96 14.37 -12.60
CA PRO A 947 17.16 13.06 -12.02
C PRO A 947 18.31 13.13 -11.00
N ALA A 948 17.97 13.45 -9.75
CA ALA A 948 18.90 13.31 -8.63
C ALA A 948 19.29 11.84 -8.48
N LEU A 949 20.57 11.51 -8.66
CA LEU A 949 21.10 10.20 -8.33
C LEU A 949 21.46 10.18 -6.84
N VAL A 950 21.19 9.05 -6.19
CA VAL A 950 21.17 8.92 -4.74
C VAL A 950 22.20 7.91 -4.28
N ARG A 951 22.95 8.26 -3.23
CA ARG A 951 23.87 7.36 -2.53
C ARG A 951 23.04 6.26 -1.82
N PRO A 952 23.25 4.96 -2.12
CA PRO A 952 22.70 3.87 -1.32
C PRO A 952 23.15 3.95 0.14
N ILE A 953 22.40 3.30 1.04
CA ILE A 953 22.60 3.30 2.50
C ILE A 953 24.08 3.08 2.85
N ASP A 954 24.59 3.86 3.81
CA ASP A 954 26.03 3.88 4.10
C ASP A 954 26.54 2.46 4.40
N PRO A 955 27.64 2.02 3.74
CA PRO A 955 28.20 0.70 3.96
C PRO A 955 28.50 0.37 5.43
N ARG A 956 28.70 1.36 6.32
CA ARG A 956 28.87 1.15 7.76
C ARG A 956 27.61 0.63 8.43
N LEU A 957 26.44 1.24 8.18
CA LEU A 957 25.16 0.78 8.72
C LEU A 957 24.85 -0.65 8.24
N VAL A 958 25.12 -0.93 6.97
CA VAL A 958 25.01 -2.27 6.39
C VAL A 958 25.99 -3.23 7.07
N GLN A 959 27.26 -2.83 7.25
CA GLN A 959 28.29 -3.64 7.93
C GLN A 959 28.04 -3.84 9.43
N MET A 960 27.27 -2.98 10.10
CA MET A 960 26.85 -3.19 11.49
C MET A 960 25.82 -4.32 11.59
N ALA A 961 24.74 -4.26 10.78
CA ALA A 961 23.74 -5.32 10.71
C ALA A 961 24.35 -6.67 10.25
N TYR A 962 25.16 -6.66 9.19
CA TYR A 962 25.91 -7.86 8.75
C TYR A 962 27.05 -8.24 9.70
N GLY A 963 27.55 -7.32 10.51
CA GLY A 963 28.63 -7.54 11.49
C GLY A 963 28.11 -8.34 12.67
N GLN A 964 26.96 -7.96 13.21
CA GLN A 964 26.23 -8.71 14.23
C GLN A 964 25.88 -10.13 13.73
N SER A 965 25.34 -10.27 12.51
CA SER A 965 25.05 -11.59 11.95
C SER A 965 26.32 -12.43 11.73
N ARG A 966 27.45 -11.82 11.39
CA ARG A 966 28.76 -12.49 11.29
C ARG A 966 29.39 -12.83 12.63
N GLN A 967 29.14 -12.06 13.70
CA GLN A 967 29.56 -12.44 15.06
C GLN A 967 28.73 -13.64 15.53
N PHE A 968 27.41 -13.59 15.37
CA PHE A 968 26.50 -14.70 15.70
C PHE A 968 26.88 -15.98 14.92
N ALA A 969 27.02 -15.89 13.60
CA ALA A 969 27.41 -17.03 12.76
C ALA A 969 28.89 -17.49 12.96
N ARG A 970 29.74 -16.68 13.61
CA ARG A 970 31.10 -17.08 14.02
C ARG A 970 31.12 -17.73 15.40
N ALA A 971 30.31 -17.28 16.35
CA ALA A 971 30.15 -17.93 17.65
C ALA A 971 29.72 -19.39 17.44
N VAL A 972 28.57 -19.59 16.78
CA VAL A 972 28.02 -20.90 16.43
C VAL A 972 29.04 -21.79 15.69
N LYS A 973 29.81 -21.24 14.74
CA LYS A 973 30.86 -21.99 14.01
C LYS A 973 32.16 -22.21 14.79
N SER A 974 32.39 -21.50 15.89
CA SER A 974 33.57 -21.66 16.75
C SER A 974 33.32 -22.66 17.88
N GLU A 975 32.08 -22.74 18.36
CA GLU A 975 31.64 -23.75 19.33
C GLU A 975 31.54 -25.13 18.67
N MET A 976 30.94 -25.23 17.48
CA MET A 976 30.87 -26.46 16.65
C MET A 976 32.23 -26.98 16.12
N ARG A 977 33.39 -26.53 16.64
CA ARG A 977 34.73 -26.88 16.13
C ARG A 977 35.82 -27.14 17.16
N LYS A 978 35.53 -27.17 18.46
CA LYS A 978 36.51 -27.56 19.48
C LYS A 978 36.39 -29.06 19.83
N PRO A 979 37.42 -29.90 19.60
CA PRO A 979 37.50 -31.20 20.26
C PRO A 979 37.83 -30.99 21.75
N VAL A 980 37.29 -31.84 22.61
CA VAL A 980 37.50 -31.75 24.06
C VAL A 980 38.92 -32.20 24.43
N ALA A 981 39.71 -31.27 24.96
CA ALA A 981 40.93 -31.53 25.70
C ALA A 981 40.87 -30.73 27.02
N LYS A 982 41.48 -31.26 28.07
CA LYS A 982 41.33 -30.76 29.44
C LYS A 982 42.20 -29.52 29.77
N ASP A 983 41.78 -28.87 30.85
CA ASP A 983 42.56 -28.04 31.79
C ASP A 983 42.75 -26.53 31.53
N VAL A 984 42.86 -25.85 32.68
CA VAL A 984 43.26 -24.45 32.96
C VAL A 984 42.18 -23.34 32.91
N MET A 985 42.17 -22.61 34.04
CA MET A 985 41.24 -21.58 34.53
C MET A 985 41.33 -20.19 33.83
N GLU A 986 40.46 -19.29 34.30
CA GLU A 986 40.61 -17.81 34.34
C GLU A 986 40.61 -17.00 33.02
N ALA A 987 39.50 -16.27 32.79
CA ALA A 987 39.47 -14.80 33.03
C ALA A 987 38.07 -14.21 32.74
N VAL A 988 37.59 -13.31 33.60
CA VAL A 988 36.35 -12.52 33.39
C VAL A 988 36.65 -11.03 33.54
N PRO A 989 36.27 -10.19 32.56
CA PRO A 989 36.06 -8.76 32.77
C PRO A 989 34.56 -8.44 32.79
N ARG A 990 34.04 -8.01 33.94
CA ARG A 990 32.80 -7.23 34.01
C ARG A 990 33.08 -5.81 33.51
N LEU A 991 32.07 -5.14 32.97
CA LEU A 991 32.09 -3.69 32.74
C LEU A 991 30.86 -3.07 33.39
N ASP A 992 31.05 -2.53 34.58
CA ASP A 992 30.02 -1.87 35.38
C ASP A 992 29.71 -0.45 34.86
N CYS A 993 28.51 0.04 35.20
CA CYS A 993 28.11 1.42 34.92
C CYS A 993 28.69 2.38 35.97
N ALA A 994 29.34 3.46 35.51
CA ALA A 994 29.65 4.62 36.35
C ALA A 994 29.58 5.92 35.55
N GLY A 995 29.01 6.96 36.17
CA GLY A 995 29.16 8.35 35.75
C GLY A 995 29.86 9.14 36.86
N GLY A 996 30.46 10.28 36.52
CA GLY A 996 31.11 11.16 37.51
C GLY A 996 31.72 12.38 36.85
N GLU A 997 31.40 13.57 37.37
CA GLU A 997 32.04 14.83 37.01
C GLU A 997 33.20 15.17 37.97
N ALA A 998 33.81 16.34 37.74
CA ALA A 998 34.79 17.03 38.56
C ALA A 998 36.21 16.42 38.61
N GLY A 999 37.18 17.23 38.18
CA GLY A 999 38.60 16.97 38.37
C GLY A 999 39.27 18.07 39.20
N ALA A 1000 40.34 17.72 39.92
CA ALA A 1000 41.21 18.66 40.62
C ALA A 1000 42.68 18.21 40.58
N GLN A 1001 43.46 18.91 39.76
CA GLN A 1001 44.90 19.25 39.93
C GLN A 1001 45.93 18.16 40.31
N CYS A 1002 46.81 17.88 39.34
CA CYS A 1002 48.24 17.53 39.46
C CYS A 1002 49.03 18.44 40.44
N PRO A 1003 50.33 18.20 40.76
CA PRO A 1003 51.35 17.35 40.08
C PRO A 1003 52.13 16.43 41.10
N THR A 1004 53.34 15.85 40.91
CA THR A 1004 54.48 15.95 39.95
C THR A 1004 55.20 14.60 39.76
N SER A 1005 55.81 14.37 38.59
CA SER A 1005 57.25 14.08 38.41
C SER A 1005 57.59 13.79 36.94
N ASP A 1006 58.78 14.21 36.49
CA ASP A 1006 59.14 14.27 35.06
C ASP A 1006 59.80 12.99 34.52
N ARG A 1007 59.31 12.48 33.38
CA ARG A 1007 60.03 12.54 32.09
C ARG A 1007 59.23 12.03 30.90
#